data_AF-F0ZNN6-F1
#
_entry.id   AF-F0ZNN6-F1
#
_cell.length_a   1.000
_cell.length_b   1.000
_cell.length_c   1.000
_cell.angle_alpha   90.00
_cell.angle_beta   90.00
_cell.angle_gamma   90.00
#
_symmetry.space_group_name_H-M   'P 1'
#
loop_
_entity.id
_entity.type
_entity.pdbx_description
1 polymer ?
#
loop_
_entity_poly.entity_id
_entity_poly.type
_entity_poly.pdbx_seq_one_letter_code
_entity_poly.pdbx_strand_id
1 'polypeptide(L)'
;MYNNNNKRKINSVENSNDIDDNNDNNENNDINDINNNVDFCINKYKKVKYEEIETSELNIIAKSLDLEFINLSKKDIYDRVGEILQIKENILKESNINSFNKEQPKLLNLEIDALEHLFWRVIRNKAIFKKIFSNFIFSHIKTYNQIYHISHIFYRFSNAEAIIKDKIKSNSYLSLDVINTGNPIFSIINKDNQENRQFYRTFFEIYSKHFTLDKHLTLNMLLSHSNIAALTVFLDYSQTILDLTNENIDILPIGLLTAQSFEFYGFLKENYKVPSKYNPSILLKIFKKNFKINQLFKVIKIIVNHFKVNQKYYISPKNIDSIKDLFTKEQLNFDIIKFIKNINKENYKNNNNNNNNNNNNNNMNKIIENNNLKKIIQNFIKLFYSINRKNKPIIYYILFKNREKSIGKSKQFSLKYLDFYSDLIVYGSDTRGIEERFQFYSEHLLFFKDESIEKEIFHLFVKSGQVELIDMILKANLVQISAHGILASAKHTQTLDYFFKNHQDHLYQNRNQYWVSIANKDQLEYYENQIESLGRKLLIDKINSSFLNSPKTLKFLLRALNKPNLYEISEMCDILESYKQCINTYLLLKKKQEPIIELFKTSKSKYFSLLFLDGHPNEYQKIAYWIFNNCSDINIGEGTIELNVATGRDKSIRFQLSRQLFLVFLRLCGLYDQIFKLEHQYDIYYNILIKTENCNLGIIEELLKHHSDKLRSIPPEFNFNYYFTGFLKDCAAFGNLSVFNFLALK
;
A
#
# COMPACT_ATOMS: atom_id res chain seq x y z
N MET A 1 30.93 -26.99 -31.74
CA MET A 1 32.39 -27.07 -31.87
C MET A 1 33.04 -26.31 -30.72
N TYR A 2 33.78 -27.05 -29.90
CA TYR A 2 34.78 -26.70 -28.88
C TYR A 2 34.74 -25.39 -28.05
N ASN A 3 34.68 -25.62 -26.72
CA ASN A 3 35.34 -24.97 -25.58
C ASN A 3 35.29 -23.44 -25.38
N ASN A 4 34.80 -23.01 -24.20
CA ASN A 4 35.75 -22.63 -23.14
C ASN A 4 35.17 -22.55 -21.73
N ASN A 5 36.06 -22.88 -20.79
CA ASN A 5 35.89 -23.06 -19.35
C ASN A 5 35.68 -21.75 -18.57
N ASN A 6 34.98 -21.85 -17.42
CA ASN A 6 35.49 -21.33 -16.13
C ASN A 6 34.58 -21.76 -14.95
N LYS A 7 34.98 -22.84 -14.27
CA LYS A 7 34.50 -23.23 -12.93
C LYS A 7 35.39 -22.57 -11.87
N ARG A 8 34.78 -21.84 -10.93
CA ARG A 8 35.44 -21.35 -9.70
C ARG A 8 35.43 -22.44 -8.63
N LYS A 9 36.61 -22.64 -8.04
CA LYS A 9 36.91 -23.48 -6.87
C LYS A 9 36.33 -22.88 -5.59
N ILE A 10 35.82 -23.72 -4.69
CA ILE A 10 35.72 -23.45 -3.25
C ILE A 10 36.46 -24.59 -2.56
N ASN A 11 37.40 -24.22 -1.70
CA ASN A 11 38.27 -25.10 -0.94
C ASN A 11 37.49 -25.77 0.21
N SER A 12 37.64 -27.09 0.34
CA SER A 12 37.39 -27.84 1.57
C SER A 12 38.74 -28.04 2.29
N VAL A 13 38.74 -27.78 3.59
CA VAL A 13 39.86 -28.03 4.50
C VAL A 13 39.82 -29.50 4.92
N GLU A 14 40.99 -30.12 4.85
CA GLU A 14 41.33 -31.49 5.24
C GLU A 14 41.15 -31.70 6.75
N ASN A 15 40.70 -32.89 7.13
CA ASN A 15 41.36 -33.64 8.19
C ASN A 15 41.18 -35.14 7.96
N SER A 16 42.34 -35.78 7.82
CA SER A 16 42.63 -37.20 7.69
C SER A 16 42.24 -37.99 8.93
N ASN A 17 41.82 -39.24 8.73
CA ASN A 17 42.49 -40.40 9.30
C ASN A 17 42.05 -41.66 8.54
N ASP A 18 43.03 -42.35 7.99
CA ASP A 18 42.94 -43.65 7.35
C ASP A 18 42.44 -44.72 8.33
N ILE A 19 41.66 -45.68 7.84
CA ILE A 19 41.72 -47.12 8.15
C ILE A 19 40.93 -47.88 7.06
N ASP A 20 41.69 -48.67 6.31
CA ASP A 20 41.42 -49.95 5.64
C ASP A 20 40.10 -50.22 4.87
N ASP A 21 40.30 -50.45 3.57
CA ASP A 21 39.45 -51.21 2.66
C ASP A 21 39.27 -52.67 3.11
N ASN A 22 38.02 -53.09 3.32
CA ASN A 22 37.40 -54.36 2.87
C ASN A 22 36.15 -54.68 3.73
N ASN A 23 34.93 -54.59 3.15
CA ASN A 23 33.95 -55.69 3.09
C ASN A 23 32.52 -55.23 2.71
N ASP A 24 31.96 -55.97 1.75
CA ASP A 24 30.60 -56.49 1.62
C ASP A 24 29.34 -55.58 1.61
N ASN A 25 28.67 -55.67 0.46
CA ASN A 25 27.27 -55.32 0.21
C ASN A 25 26.31 -55.95 1.26
N ASN A 26 25.70 -55.14 2.14
CA ASN A 26 24.54 -55.57 2.93
C ASN A 26 23.59 -54.46 3.44
N GLU A 27 23.48 -53.31 2.76
CA GLU A 27 22.68 -52.17 3.29
C GLU A 27 21.14 -52.28 3.12
N ASN A 28 20.61 -53.27 2.40
CA ASN A 28 19.16 -53.37 2.17
C ASN A 28 18.38 -54.16 3.24
N ASN A 29 19.06 -54.85 4.17
CA ASN A 29 18.37 -55.55 5.28
C ASN A 29 18.20 -54.66 6.53
N ASP A 30 19.07 -53.67 6.75
CA ASP A 30 19.04 -52.84 7.97
C ASP A 30 17.87 -51.85 8.04
N ILE A 31 17.35 -51.37 6.90
CA ILE A 31 16.24 -50.40 6.88
C ILE A 31 14.91 -51.03 7.32
N ASN A 32 14.70 -52.32 7.01
CA ASN A 32 13.49 -53.03 7.44
C ASN A 32 13.52 -53.34 8.96
N ASP A 33 14.69 -53.64 9.51
CA ASP A 33 14.85 -53.87 10.95
C ASP A 33 14.67 -52.58 11.77
N ILE A 34 15.11 -51.42 11.24
CA ILE A 34 14.90 -50.12 11.90
C ILE A 34 13.42 -49.74 11.94
N ASN A 35 12.67 -49.92 10.84
CA ASN A 35 11.24 -49.57 10.79
C ASN A 35 10.38 -50.49 11.67
N ASN A 36 10.68 -51.79 11.69
CA ASN A 36 10.01 -52.75 12.57
C ASN A 36 10.23 -52.41 14.06
N ASN A 37 11.42 -51.90 14.40
CA ASN A 37 11.76 -51.50 15.77
C ASN A 37 11.01 -50.23 16.20
N VAL A 38 10.82 -49.24 15.31
CA VAL A 38 10.06 -48.02 15.60
C VAL A 38 8.59 -48.32 15.87
N ASP A 39 7.94 -49.14 15.03
CA ASP A 39 6.52 -49.49 15.22
C ASP A 39 6.30 -50.32 16.49
N PHE A 40 7.25 -51.21 16.82
CA PHE A 40 7.25 -51.92 18.09
C PHE A 40 7.34 -50.96 19.28
N CYS A 41 8.27 -50.00 19.25
CA CYS A 41 8.45 -49.01 20.31
C CYS A 41 7.20 -48.12 20.48
N ILE A 42 6.58 -47.65 19.39
CA ILE A 42 5.35 -46.86 19.44
C ILE A 42 4.19 -47.67 20.04
N ASN A 43 4.07 -48.94 19.65
CA ASN A 43 3.04 -49.83 20.19
C ASN A 43 3.25 -50.15 21.68
N LYS A 44 4.50 -50.31 22.11
CA LYS A 44 4.86 -50.42 23.52
C LYS A 44 4.47 -49.13 24.25
N TYR A 45 4.86 -47.96 23.74
CA TYR A 45 4.55 -46.65 24.32
C TYR A 45 3.06 -46.45 24.63
N LYS A 46 2.17 -46.89 23.74
CA LYS A 46 0.71 -46.80 23.92
C LYS A 46 0.14 -47.71 25.02
N LYS A 47 0.89 -48.73 25.45
CA LYS A 47 0.39 -49.80 26.34
C LYS A 47 0.97 -49.77 27.75
N VAL A 48 2.19 -49.27 27.91
CA VAL A 48 2.92 -49.32 29.19
C VAL A 48 2.97 -47.95 29.86
N LYS A 49 3.19 -47.92 31.17
CA LYS A 49 3.33 -46.67 31.94
C LYS A 49 4.69 -46.03 31.71
N TYR A 50 4.82 -44.74 32.04
CA TYR A 50 6.07 -43.97 31.92
C TYR A 50 7.28 -44.67 32.56
N GLU A 51 7.08 -45.31 33.70
CA GLU A 51 8.13 -45.99 34.47
C GLU A 51 8.71 -47.21 33.72
N GLU A 52 7.92 -47.83 32.84
CA GLU A 52 8.21 -49.11 32.18
C GLU A 52 8.86 -48.94 30.79
N ILE A 53 8.93 -47.72 30.28
CA ILE A 53 9.58 -47.40 29.01
C ILE A 53 11.03 -47.02 29.24
N GLU A 54 11.95 -47.56 28.45
CA GLU A 54 13.35 -47.16 28.52
C GLU A 54 13.61 -45.83 27.80
N THR A 55 14.60 -45.06 28.28
CA THR A 55 14.98 -43.78 27.63
C THR A 55 15.47 -44.00 26.20
N SER A 56 16.12 -45.13 25.92
CA SER A 56 16.53 -45.57 24.58
C SER A 56 15.33 -45.70 23.63
N GLU A 57 14.25 -46.35 24.08
CA GLU A 57 13.02 -46.53 23.32
C GLU A 57 12.33 -45.18 23.04
N LEU A 58 12.29 -44.28 24.03
CA LEU A 58 11.78 -42.92 23.82
C LEU A 58 12.58 -42.12 22.81
N ASN A 59 13.91 -42.25 22.82
CA ASN A 59 14.78 -41.57 21.87
C ASN A 59 14.57 -42.08 20.44
N ILE A 60 14.33 -43.39 20.26
CA ILE A 60 13.99 -43.98 18.96
C ILE A 60 12.66 -43.40 18.45
N ILE A 61 11.63 -43.39 19.30
CA ILE A 61 10.32 -42.82 18.94
C ILE A 61 10.45 -41.33 18.63
N ALA A 62 11.13 -40.56 19.49
CA ALA A 62 11.29 -39.12 19.31
C ALA A 62 12.06 -38.79 18.02
N LYS A 63 13.12 -39.56 17.69
CA LYS A 63 13.86 -39.40 16.43
C LYS A 63 13.00 -39.70 15.21
N SER A 64 12.13 -40.71 15.28
CA SER A 64 11.16 -41.02 14.21
C SER A 64 10.09 -39.94 14.02
N LEU A 65 9.92 -39.06 15.01
CA LEU A 65 8.98 -37.94 14.99
C LEU A 65 9.65 -36.60 14.67
N ASP A 66 10.93 -36.59 14.26
CA ASP A 66 11.74 -35.39 14.02
C ASP A 66 11.77 -34.42 15.22
N LEU A 67 11.77 -34.97 16.45
CA LEU A 67 11.95 -34.17 17.65
C LEU A 67 13.45 -33.94 17.91
N GLU A 68 13.86 -32.69 18.19
CA GLU A 68 15.17 -32.40 18.78
C GLU A 68 15.06 -32.49 20.32
N PHE A 69 15.93 -33.29 20.94
CA PHE A 69 15.86 -33.60 22.38
C PHE A 69 17.22 -33.52 23.10
N ILE A 70 18.15 -32.72 22.58
CA ILE A 70 19.41 -32.43 23.27
C ILE A 70 19.08 -31.76 24.63
N ASN A 71 19.51 -32.38 25.73
CA ASN A 71 19.33 -31.94 27.13
C ASN A 71 17.89 -31.98 27.70
N LEU A 72 16.98 -32.79 27.16
CA LEU A 72 15.65 -32.99 27.76
C LEU A 72 15.64 -34.13 28.78
N SER A 73 14.82 -34.00 29.84
CA SER A 73 14.60 -35.10 30.77
C SER A 73 13.76 -36.21 30.11
N LYS A 74 13.88 -37.45 30.57
CA LYS A 74 13.07 -38.60 30.09
C LYS A 74 11.56 -38.28 30.11
N LYS A 75 11.11 -37.53 31.12
CA LYS A 75 9.72 -37.10 31.27
C LYS A 75 9.29 -36.12 30.18
N ASP A 76 10.12 -35.12 29.88
CA ASP A 76 9.83 -34.13 28.84
C ASP A 76 9.75 -34.79 27.44
N ILE A 77 10.61 -35.79 27.19
CA ILE A 77 10.57 -36.57 25.95
C ILE A 77 9.29 -37.40 25.89
N TYR A 78 8.91 -38.07 26.98
CA TYR A 78 7.68 -38.86 27.07
C TYR A 78 6.42 -38.01 26.81
N ASP A 79 6.31 -36.84 27.44
CA ASP A 79 5.16 -35.94 27.30
C ASP A 79 5.06 -35.40 25.86
N ARG A 80 6.18 -34.98 25.26
CA ARG A 80 6.22 -34.49 23.87
C ARG A 80 5.89 -35.56 22.84
N VAL A 81 6.40 -36.78 23.02
CA VAL A 81 6.04 -37.93 22.18
C VAL A 81 4.53 -38.18 22.26
N GLY A 82 3.96 -38.10 23.45
CA GLY A 82 2.52 -38.25 23.69
C GLY A 82 1.68 -37.19 22.98
N GLU A 83 2.06 -35.91 23.13
CA GLU A 83 1.39 -34.80 22.45
C GLU A 83 1.40 -34.97 20.93
N ILE A 84 2.55 -35.33 20.33
CA ILE A 84 2.65 -35.50 18.88
C ILE A 84 1.89 -36.73 18.37
N LEU A 85 1.95 -37.86 19.08
CA LEU A 85 1.18 -39.04 18.72
C LEU A 85 -0.32 -38.77 18.81
N GLN A 86 -0.77 -38.05 19.84
CA GLN A 86 -2.15 -37.61 19.98
C GLN A 86 -2.56 -36.64 18.85
N ILE A 87 -1.69 -35.71 18.45
CA ILE A 87 -1.91 -34.84 17.29
C ILE A 87 -2.03 -35.67 16.01
N LYS A 88 -1.15 -36.65 15.77
CA LYS A 88 -1.21 -37.54 14.59
C LYS A 88 -2.50 -38.37 14.59
N GLU A 89 -2.92 -38.92 15.73
CA GLU A 89 -4.19 -39.65 15.85
C GLU A 89 -5.40 -38.75 15.62
N ASN A 90 -5.38 -37.52 16.15
CA ASN A 90 -6.45 -36.55 15.91
C ASN A 90 -6.50 -36.15 14.42
N ILE A 91 -5.36 -35.97 13.75
CA ILE A 91 -5.29 -35.75 12.31
C ILE A 91 -5.87 -36.94 11.54
N LEU A 92 -5.55 -38.18 11.93
CA LEU A 92 -6.09 -39.40 11.30
C LEU A 92 -7.59 -39.55 11.52
N LYS A 93 -8.09 -39.33 12.74
CA LYS A 93 -9.52 -39.35 13.06
C LYS A 93 -10.28 -38.24 12.33
N GLU A 94 -9.72 -37.03 12.27
CA GLU A 94 -10.29 -35.93 11.49
C GLU A 94 -10.24 -36.22 9.99
N SER A 95 -9.22 -36.91 9.49
CA SER A 95 -9.12 -37.26 8.06
C SER A 95 -10.28 -38.14 7.58
N ASN A 96 -10.86 -38.99 8.44
CA ASN A 96 -12.03 -39.80 8.10
C ASN A 96 -13.36 -39.03 8.10
N ILE A 97 -13.40 -37.84 8.69
CA ILE A 97 -14.62 -37.01 8.81
C ILE A 97 -14.56 -35.79 7.86
N ASN A 98 -13.39 -35.51 7.30
CA ASN A 98 -13.16 -34.30 6.52
C ASN A 98 -13.65 -34.45 5.07
N SER A 99 -14.53 -33.55 4.63
CA SER A 99 -15.02 -33.43 3.25
C SER A 99 -13.92 -33.11 2.20
N PHE A 100 -12.66 -33.03 2.62
CA PHE A 100 -11.48 -32.71 1.82
C PHE A 100 -10.65 -33.93 1.38
N ASN A 101 -11.10 -35.16 1.67
CA ASN A 101 -10.51 -36.40 1.15
C ASN A 101 -11.02 -36.79 -0.26
N LYS A 102 -11.93 -36.01 -0.86
CA LYS A 102 -12.04 -35.99 -2.32
C LYS A 102 -10.79 -35.29 -2.86
N GLU A 103 -10.17 -35.82 -3.91
CA GLU A 103 -8.97 -35.24 -4.53
C GLU A 103 -9.08 -33.71 -4.55
N GLN A 104 -8.27 -33.05 -3.71
CA GLN A 104 -8.19 -31.60 -3.81
C GLN A 104 -7.69 -31.27 -5.21
N PRO A 105 -8.23 -30.26 -5.90
CA PRO A 105 -7.63 -29.80 -7.13
C PRO A 105 -6.16 -29.50 -6.83
N LYS A 106 -5.26 -30.31 -7.42
CA LYS A 106 -3.82 -30.14 -7.27
C LYS A 106 -3.49 -28.67 -7.51
N LEU A 107 -2.63 -28.08 -6.68
CA LEU A 107 -2.04 -26.79 -6.99
C LEU A 107 -1.23 -26.97 -8.28
N LEU A 108 -1.86 -26.70 -9.43
CA LEU A 108 -1.29 -26.94 -10.77
C LEU A 108 -0.10 -26.02 -11.12
N ASN A 109 0.40 -25.21 -10.18
CA ASN A 109 1.61 -24.41 -10.36
C ASN A 109 2.73 -24.99 -9.50
N LEU A 110 3.70 -25.64 -10.16
CA LEU A 110 4.91 -26.18 -9.54
C LEU A 110 5.96 -25.09 -9.23
N GLU A 111 5.69 -23.82 -9.56
CA GLU A 111 6.59 -22.67 -9.36
C GLU A 111 6.01 -21.67 -8.35
N ILE A 112 5.63 -22.13 -7.16
CA ILE A 112 5.26 -21.25 -6.05
C ILE A 112 6.35 -21.33 -4.99
N ASP A 113 6.73 -20.18 -4.44
CA ASP A 113 7.67 -20.11 -3.32
C ASP A 113 7.22 -21.00 -2.14
N ALA A 114 8.17 -21.65 -1.46
CA ALA A 114 7.86 -22.61 -0.40
C ALA A 114 7.06 -21.98 0.76
N LEU A 115 7.29 -20.71 1.10
CA LEU A 115 6.53 -20.00 2.13
C LEU A 115 5.11 -19.71 1.65
N GLU A 116 4.93 -19.38 0.38
CA GLU A 116 3.61 -19.18 -0.20
C GLU A 116 2.83 -20.52 -0.26
N HIS A 117 3.50 -21.63 -0.56
CA HIS A 117 2.90 -22.96 -0.49
C HIS A 117 2.46 -23.31 0.95
N LEU A 118 3.30 -23.04 1.95
CA LEU A 118 2.97 -23.23 3.37
C LEU A 118 1.79 -22.35 3.79
N PHE A 119 1.81 -21.07 3.41
CA PHE A 119 0.73 -20.10 3.66
C PHE A 119 -0.61 -20.62 3.12
N TRP A 120 -0.64 -21.09 1.87
CA TRP A 120 -1.88 -21.62 1.27
C TRP A 120 -2.35 -22.92 1.92
N ARG A 121 -1.44 -23.81 2.33
CA ARG A 121 -1.80 -25.02 3.09
C ARG A 121 -2.44 -24.68 4.43
N VAL A 122 -1.88 -23.69 5.14
CA VAL A 122 -2.41 -23.21 6.42
C VAL A 122 -3.80 -22.58 6.24
N ILE A 123 -3.98 -21.72 5.23
CA ILE A 123 -5.27 -21.06 4.99
C ILE A 123 -6.37 -22.04 4.57
N ARG A 124 -6.04 -23.03 3.73
CA ARG A 124 -7.02 -24.00 3.25
C ARG A 124 -7.38 -25.07 4.29
N ASN A 125 -6.51 -25.31 5.26
CA ASN A 125 -6.81 -26.20 6.37
C ASN A 125 -7.67 -25.49 7.42
N LYS A 126 -8.99 -25.75 7.40
CA LYS A 126 -9.95 -25.13 8.32
C LYS A 126 -9.58 -25.32 9.81
N ALA A 127 -9.02 -26.46 10.20
CA ALA A 127 -8.66 -26.74 11.59
C ALA A 127 -7.45 -25.91 12.02
N ILE A 128 -6.38 -25.92 11.23
CA ILE A 128 -5.17 -25.11 11.49
C ILE A 128 -5.51 -23.62 11.42
N PHE A 129 -6.27 -23.19 10.42
CA PHE A 129 -6.75 -21.82 10.32
C PHE A 129 -7.54 -21.42 11.58
N LYS A 130 -8.53 -22.23 11.99
CA LYS A 130 -9.29 -21.97 13.23
C LYS A 130 -8.39 -21.94 14.46
N LYS A 131 -7.36 -22.80 14.56
CA LYS A 131 -6.44 -22.84 15.69
C LYS A 131 -5.50 -21.63 15.71
N ILE A 132 -4.89 -21.26 14.59
CA ILE A 132 -3.99 -20.10 14.47
C ILE A 132 -4.75 -18.79 14.69
N PHE A 133 -5.95 -18.67 14.13
CA PHE A 133 -6.78 -17.47 14.26
C PHE A 133 -7.80 -17.57 15.40
N SER A 134 -7.69 -18.57 16.29
CA SER A 134 -8.57 -18.69 17.47
C SER A 134 -8.44 -17.49 18.40
N ASN A 135 -7.21 -16.97 18.54
CA ASN A 135 -6.89 -15.77 19.30
C ASN A 135 -7.19 -14.46 18.54
N PHE A 136 -7.64 -14.55 17.30
CA PHE A 136 -8.10 -13.37 16.56
C PHE A 136 -9.48 -12.99 17.10
N ILE A 137 -9.52 -11.91 17.90
CA ILE A 137 -10.69 -11.37 18.59
C ILE A 137 -11.95 -11.29 17.70
N PHE A 138 -11.77 -11.08 16.39
CA PHE A 138 -12.86 -10.93 15.43
C PHE A 138 -13.02 -12.12 14.46
N SER A 139 -12.51 -13.30 14.79
CA SER A 139 -12.55 -14.50 13.92
C SER A 139 -13.98 -14.97 13.61
N HIS A 140 -14.91 -14.76 14.54
CA HIS A 140 -16.34 -15.03 14.38
C HIS A 140 -17.07 -13.97 13.55
N ILE A 141 -16.47 -12.79 13.34
CA ILE A 141 -17.06 -11.67 12.57
C ILE A 141 -16.45 -11.54 11.17
N LYS A 142 -15.19 -11.95 10.99
CA LYS A 142 -14.43 -11.80 9.75
C LYS A 142 -13.81 -13.12 9.33
N THR A 143 -14.55 -13.86 8.51
CA THR A 143 -14.09 -15.08 7.86
C THR A 143 -13.55 -14.79 6.45
N TYR A 144 -12.67 -15.66 5.94
CA TYR A 144 -12.17 -15.53 4.57
C TYR A 144 -13.30 -15.52 3.53
N ASN A 145 -14.43 -16.19 3.81
CA ASN A 145 -15.60 -16.22 2.94
C ASN A 145 -16.29 -14.85 2.79
N GLN A 146 -16.20 -13.99 3.81
CA GLN A 146 -16.74 -12.63 3.76
C GLN A 146 -15.83 -11.65 2.99
N ILE A 147 -14.64 -12.10 2.58
CA ILE A 147 -13.75 -11.32 1.71
C ILE A 147 -14.13 -11.65 0.26
N TYR A 148 -15.20 -11.02 -0.24
CA TYR A 148 -15.71 -11.27 -1.60
C TYR A 148 -15.87 -9.98 -2.43
N HIS A 149 -16.02 -8.81 -1.82
CA HIS A 149 -16.18 -7.56 -2.56
C HIS A 149 -14.83 -7.04 -3.10
N ILE A 150 -14.64 -6.98 -4.42
CA ILE A 150 -13.34 -6.71 -5.05
C ILE A 150 -12.78 -5.33 -4.69
N SER A 151 -13.61 -4.28 -4.70
CA SER A 151 -13.15 -2.94 -4.31
C SER A 151 -12.71 -2.92 -2.84
N HIS A 152 -13.35 -3.72 -1.98
CA HIS A 152 -12.92 -3.85 -0.58
C HIS A 152 -11.61 -4.63 -0.46
N ILE A 153 -11.40 -5.65 -1.29
CA ILE A 153 -10.17 -6.45 -1.33
C ILE A 153 -8.97 -5.57 -1.71
N PHE A 154 -9.02 -4.89 -2.86
CA PHE A 154 -8.00 -3.92 -3.25
C PHE A 154 -7.88 -2.76 -2.26
N TYR A 155 -9.03 -2.41 -1.68
CA TYR A 155 -9.22 -1.48 -0.58
C TYR A 155 -8.21 -1.65 0.56
N ARG A 156 -8.31 -2.84 1.15
CA ARG A 156 -7.86 -3.12 2.52
C ARG A 156 -6.67 -4.06 2.59
N PHE A 157 -6.37 -4.80 1.53
CA PHE A 157 -5.40 -5.88 1.57
C PHE A 157 -4.22 -5.59 0.63
N SER A 158 -3.01 -5.54 1.18
CA SER A 158 -1.79 -5.33 0.39
C SER A 158 -1.49 -6.48 -0.57
N ASN A 159 -2.00 -7.68 -0.28
CA ASN A 159 -1.93 -8.88 -1.12
C ASN A 159 -3.23 -9.13 -1.91
N ALA A 160 -3.98 -8.06 -2.23
CA ALA A 160 -5.26 -8.15 -2.93
C ALA A 160 -5.23 -8.98 -4.23
N GLU A 161 -4.16 -8.85 -5.04
CA GLU A 161 -3.96 -9.66 -6.24
C GLU A 161 -4.01 -11.16 -5.93
N ALA A 162 -3.30 -11.61 -4.90
CA ALA A 162 -3.24 -13.01 -4.51
C ALA A 162 -4.60 -13.52 -3.99
N ILE A 163 -5.32 -12.70 -3.21
CA ILE A 163 -6.66 -13.03 -2.73
C ILE A 163 -7.63 -13.22 -3.91
N ILE A 164 -7.62 -12.31 -4.89
CA ILE A 164 -8.50 -12.40 -6.06
C ILE A 164 -8.16 -13.60 -6.93
N LYS A 165 -6.85 -13.84 -7.19
CA LYS A 165 -6.38 -15.03 -7.91
C LYS A 165 -6.85 -16.31 -7.23
N ASP A 166 -6.70 -16.41 -5.90
CA ASP A 166 -7.16 -17.58 -5.14
C ASP A 166 -8.68 -17.74 -5.16
N LYS A 167 -9.45 -16.66 -5.01
CA LYS A 167 -10.91 -16.69 -5.08
C LYS A 167 -11.43 -17.16 -6.44
N ILE A 168 -10.87 -16.66 -7.54
CA ILE A 168 -11.22 -17.10 -8.89
C ILE A 168 -10.79 -18.56 -9.12
N LYS A 169 -9.57 -18.92 -8.71
CA LYS A 169 -9.04 -20.29 -8.87
C LYS A 169 -9.82 -21.33 -8.06
N SER A 170 -10.31 -20.97 -6.88
CA SER A 170 -11.13 -21.82 -6.01
C SER A 170 -12.62 -21.79 -6.35
N ASN A 171 -13.02 -21.03 -7.38
CA ASN A 171 -14.41 -20.78 -7.72
C ASN A 171 -15.24 -20.23 -6.54
N SER A 172 -14.61 -19.43 -5.68
CA SER A 172 -15.27 -18.75 -4.57
C SER A 172 -16.06 -17.54 -5.06
N TYR A 173 -17.14 -17.18 -4.37
CA TYR A 173 -17.91 -15.98 -4.67
C TYR A 173 -17.08 -14.70 -4.50
N LEU A 174 -17.23 -13.79 -5.46
CA LEU A 174 -16.67 -12.45 -5.57
C LEU A 174 -17.78 -11.57 -6.13
N SER A 175 -18.07 -10.50 -5.42
CA SER A 175 -19.03 -9.50 -5.89
C SER A 175 -18.33 -8.60 -6.91
N LEU A 176 -18.78 -8.70 -8.15
CA LEU A 176 -18.37 -7.87 -9.28
C LEU A 176 -19.45 -6.81 -9.54
N ASP A 177 -19.27 -5.61 -9.05
CA ASP A 177 -19.97 -4.45 -9.60
C ASP A 177 -19.34 -4.13 -10.96
N VAL A 178 -19.95 -4.58 -12.05
CA VAL A 178 -19.38 -4.61 -13.41
C VAL A 178 -18.83 -3.24 -13.85
N ILE A 179 -19.43 -2.14 -13.38
CA ILE A 179 -19.02 -0.77 -13.75
C ILE A 179 -17.80 -0.32 -12.95
N ASN A 180 -17.67 -0.72 -11.68
CA ASN A 180 -16.63 -0.20 -10.78
C ASN A 180 -15.51 -1.20 -10.43
N THR A 181 -15.74 -2.51 -10.52
CA THR A 181 -14.85 -3.56 -9.94
C THR A 181 -13.99 -4.32 -10.96
N GLY A 182 -14.40 -4.41 -12.23
CA GLY A 182 -13.54 -4.99 -13.28
C GLY A 182 -12.27 -4.16 -13.52
N ASN A 183 -12.40 -2.84 -13.37
CA ASN A 183 -11.34 -1.87 -13.54
C ASN A 183 -10.12 -2.14 -12.63
N PRO A 184 -10.27 -2.30 -11.30
CA PRO A 184 -9.18 -2.71 -10.42
C PRO A 184 -8.46 -4.00 -10.85
N ILE A 185 -9.19 -5.04 -11.29
CA ILE A 185 -8.58 -6.31 -11.73
C ILE A 185 -7.66 -6.08 -12.93
N PHE A 186 -8.18 -5.44 -13.99
CA PHE A 186 -7.43 -5.22 -15.22
C PHE A 186 -6.26 -4.24 -15.03
N SER A 187 -6.35 -3.32 -14.08
CA SER A 187 -5.27 -2.37 -13.78
C SER A 187 -4.10 -3.01 -13.02
N ILE A 188 -4.36 -3.99 -12.15
CA ILE A 188 -3.36 -4.59 -11.26
C ILE A 188 -2.76 -5.85 -11.87
N ILE A 189 -3.60 -6.74 -12.41
CA ILE A 189 -3.15 -8.01 -13.02
C ILE A 189 -2.90 -7.77 -14.51
N ASN A 190 -1.88 -6.97 -14.84
CA ASN A 190 -1.70 -6.42 -16.19
C ASN A 190 -0.43 -6.88 -16.92
N LYS A 191 0.41 -7.69 -16.28
CA LYS A 191 1.62 -8.22 -16.92
C LYS A 191 1.23 -9.26 -17.96
N ASP A 192 1.81 -9.14 -19.15
CA ASP A 192 1.64 -10.13 -20.20
C ASP A 192 2.56 -11.34 -19.98
N ASN A 193 2.08 -12.30 -19.19
CA ASN A 193 2.74 -13.56 -18.89
C ASN A 193 1.73 -14.72 -18.90
N GLN A 194 2.23 -15.95 -18.91
CA GLN A 194 1.40 -17.15 -18.97
C GLN A 194 0.44 -17.30 -17.78
N GLU A 195 0.92 -16.99 -16.56
CA GLU A 195 0.12 -17.04 -15.34
C GLU A 195 -1.12 -16.14 -15.42
N ASN A 196 -0.95 -14.87 -15.82
CA ASN A 196 -2.05 -13.92 -15.93
C ASN A 196 -2.99 -14.27 -17.09
N ARG A 197 -2.46 -14.78 -18.21
CA ARG A 197 -3.31 -15.30 -19.29
C ARG A 197 -4.19 -16.46 -18.81
N GLN A 198 -3.65 -17.40 -18.05
CA GLN A 198 -4.42 -18.51 -17.48
C GLN A 198 -5.45 -18.04 -16.45
N PHE A 199 -5.09 -17.04 -15.63
CA PHE A 199 -6.01 -16.37 -14.74
C PHE A 199 -7.20 -15.78 -15.52
N TYR A 200 -6.95 -15.02 -16.59
CA TYR A 200 -8.02 -14.44 -17.40
C TYR A 200 -8.87 -15.47 -18.13
N ARG A 201 -8.32 -16.61 -18.54
CA ARG A 201 -9.12 -17.72 -19.10
C ARG A 201 -10.11 -18.23 -18.07
N THR A 202 -9.63 -18.49 -16.86
CA THR A 202 -10.49 -18.91 -15.74
C THR A 202 -11.55 -17.84 -15.43
N PHE A 203 -11.16 -16.57 -15.41
CA PHE A 203 -12.06 -15.44 -15.15
C PHE A 203 -13.16 -15.31 -16.20
N PHE A 204 -12.81 -15.35 -17.50
CA PHE A 204 -13.79 -15.17 -18.57
C PHE A 204 -14.59 -16.44 -18.89
N GLU A 205 -14.00 -17.64 -18.85
CA GLU A 205 -14.70 -18.87 -19.26
C GLU A 205 -15.53 -19.49 -18.14
N ILE A 206 -15.04 -19.44 -16.90
CA ILE A 206 -15.66 -20.10 -15.76
C ILE A 206 -16.44 -19.08 -14.93
N TYR A 207 -15.77 -17.99 -14.55
CA TYR A 207 -16.31 -17.07 -13.56
C TYR A 207 -17.43 -16.17 -14.11
N SER A 208 -17.35 -15.80 -15.39
CA SER A 208 -18.37 -14.99 -16.08
C SER A 208 -19.77 -15.61 -16.07
N LYS A 209 -19.90 -16.92 -15.82
CA LYS A 209 -21.23 -17.57 -15.67
C LYS A 209 -22.03 -17.03 -14.49
N HIS A 210 -21.37 -16.36 -13.54
CA HIS A 210 -21.99 -15.82 -12.33
C HIS A 210 -22.43 -14.35 -12.47
N PHE A 211 -22.14 -13.67 -13.59
CA PHE A 211 -22.52 -12.27 -13.80
C PHE A 211 -22.58 -11.89 -15.29
N THR A 212 -23.38 -10.89 -15.64
CA THR A 212 -23.47 -10.44 -17.05
C THR A 212 -22.24 -9.61 -17.42
N LEU A 213 -21.41 -10.14 -18.33
CA LEU A 213 -20.25 -9.42 -18.88
C LEU A 213 -20.66 -8.58 -20.09
N ASP A 214 -20.77 -7.26 -19.91
CA ASP A 214 -20.95 -6.34 -21.04
C ASP A 214 -19.66 -6.32 -21.88
N LYS A 215 -19.75 -6.83 -23.13
CA LYS A 215 -18.59 -6.96 -24.01
C LYS A 215 -17.96 -5.61 -24.36
N HIS A 216 -18.77 -4.58 -24.60
CA HIS A 216 -18.31 -3.26 -25.01
C HIS A 216 -17.62 -2.54 -23.85
N LEU A 217 -18.26 -2.54 -22.68
CA LEU A 217 -17.69 -1.95 -21.48
C LEU A 217 -16.40 -2.68 -21.06
N THR A 218 -16.39 -4.01 -21.11
CA THR A 218 -15.19 -4.81 -20.81
C THR A 218 -14.06 -4.46 -21.77
N LEU A 219 -14.33 -4.42 -23.08
CA LEU A 219 -13.32 -4.02 -24.07
C LEU A 219 -12.77 -2.62 -23.76
N ASN A 220 -13.63 -1.64 -23.49
CA ASN A 220 -13.20 -0.29 -23.14
C ASN A 220 -12.36 -0.26 -21.86
N MET A 221 -12.69 -1.07 -20.84
CA MET A 221 -11.87 -1.22 -19.65
C MET A 221 -10.50 -1.81 -19.98
N LEU A 222 -10.42 -2.84 -20.81
CA LEU A 222 -9.15 -3.48 -21.22
C LEU A 222 -8.25 -2.50 -21.98
N LEU A 223 -8.83 -1.73 -22.91
CA LEU A 223 -8.15 -0.68 -23.67
C LEU A 223 -7.63 0.44 -22.75
N SER A 224 -8.46 0.91 -21.82
CA SER A 224 -8.09 2.00 -20.89
C SER A 224 -6.95 1.61 -19.93
N HIS A 225 -6.83 0.32 -19.59
CA HIS A 225 -5.76 -0.19 -18.71
C HIS A 225 -4.55 -0.73 -19.45
N SER A 226 -4.55 -0.73 -20.79
CA SER A 226 -3.43 -1.22 -21.60
C SER A 226 -3.02 -2.66 -21.25
N ASN A 227 -4.01 -3.52 -20.95
CA ASN A 227 -3.78 -4.88 -20.47
C ASN A 227 -3.78 -5.89 -21.63
N ILE A 228 -2.60 -6.17 -22.18
CA ILE A 228 -2.41 -7.09 -23.31
C ILE A 228 -2.91 -8.51 -22.96
N ALA A 229 -2.53 -9.03 -21.78
CA ALA A 229 -2.88 -10.40 -21.37
C ALA A 229 -4.40 -10.62 -21.36
N ALA A 230 -5.12 -9.69 -20.74
CA ALA A 230 -6.56 -9.75 -20.63
C ALA A 230 -7.24 -9.50 -21.98
N LEU A 231 -6.73 -8.57 -22.80
CA LEU A 231 -7.28 -8.30 -24.13
C LEU A 231 -7.20 -9.54 -25.04
N THR A 232 -6.03 -10.18 -25.13
CA THR A 232 -5.86 -11.37 -25.97
C THR A 232 -6.84 -12.47 -25.57
N VAL A 233 -6.90 -12.79 -24.27
CA VAL A 233 -7.81 -13.84 -23.79
C VAL A 233 -9.27 -13.46 -23.96
N PHE A 234 -9.62 -12.18 -23.74
CA PHE A 234 -10.99 -11.72 -23.91
C PHE A 234 -11.47 -11.85 -25.36
N LEU A 235 -10.63 -11.52 -26.34
CA LEU A 235 -10.99 -11.63 -27.76
C LEU A 235 -11.17 -13.09 -28.20
N ASP A 236 -10.32 -13.98 -27.71
CA ASP A 236 -10.46 -15.43 -27.90
C ASP A 236 -11.80 -15.91 -27.30
N TYR A 237 -12.09 -15.53 -26.06
CA TYR A 237 -13.32 -15.88 -25.35
C TYR A 237 -14.58 -15.33 -26.02
N SER A 238 -14.58 -14.05 -26.40
CA SER A 238 -15.76 -13.38 -26.94
C SER A 238 -16.02 -13.71 -28.41
N GLN A 239 -15.11 -14.49 -29.03
CA GLN A 239 -15.06 -14.78 -30.47
C GLN A 239 -15.19 -13.52 -31.33
N THR A 240 -14.74 -12.39 -30.79
CA THR A 240 -14.92 -11.09 -31.43
C THR A 240 -13.65 -10.78 -32.18
N ILE A 241 -13.74 -10.69 -33.50
CA ILE A 241 -12.68 -10.04 -34.28
C ILE A 241 -12.71 -8.58 -33.88
N LEU A 242 -11.61 -8.10 -33.31
CA LEU A 242 -11.44 -6.70 -32.97
C LEU A 242 -11.29 -5.87 -34.26
N ASP A 243 -12.40 -5.61 -34.95
CA ASP A 243 -12.45 -4.64 -36.02
C ASP A 243 -12.74 -3.25 -35.44
N LEU A 244 -11.67 -2.58 -34.98
CA LEU A 244 -11.74 -1.21 -34.49
C LEU A 244 -12.15 -0.21 -35.58
N THR A 245 -12.31 -0.64 -36.85
CA THR A 245 -12.77 0.21 -37.94
C THR A 245 -14.29 0.32 -38.06
N ASN A 246 -15.05 -0.54 -37.39
CA ASN A 246 -16.50 -0.40 -37.32
C ASN A 246 -16.87 0.86 -36.52
N GLU A 247 -17.48 1.83 -37.19
CA GLU A 247 -17.88 3.13 -36.64
C GLU A 247 -18.89 3.05 -35.46
N ASN A 248 -19.40 1.85 -35.17
CA ASN A 248 -20.36 1.59 -34.08
C ASN A 248 -19.70 1.27 -32.73
N ILE A 249 -18.38 1.17 -32.63
CA ILE A 249 -17.68 1.01 -31.35
C ILE A 249 -17.13 2.38 -30.94
N ASP A 250 -17.82 3.05 -30.00
CA ASP A 250 -17.34 4.28 -29.36
C ASP A 250 -16.14 3.95 -28.45
N ILE A 251 -14.99 3.77 -29.08
CA ILE A 251 -13.74 3.49 -28.36
C ILE A 251 -13.25 4.80 -27.77
N LEU A 252 -13.23 4.86 -26.44
CA LEU A 252 -12.59 5.96 -25.72
C LEU A 252 -11.13 6.08 -26.16
N PRO A 253 -10.65 7.27 -26.56
CA PRO A 253 -9.28 7.44 -27.02
C PRO A 253 -8.30 6.97 -25.95
N ILE A 254 -7.43 6.01 -26.30
CA ILE A 254 -6.38 5.51 -25.40
C ILE A 254 -5.51 6.68 -24.97
N GLY A 255 -5.53 6.96 -23.67
CA GLY A 255 -4.61 7.88 -23.03
C GLY A 255 -3.23 7.23 -22.92
N LEU A 256 -2.26 7.70 -23.69
CA LEU A 256 -0.89 7.23 -23.60
C LEU A 256 -0.19 7.89 -22.40
N LEU A 257 -0.45 7.34 -21.22
CA LEU A 257 -0.05 7.85 -19.91
C LEU A 257 1.25 7.23 -19.38
N THR A 258 1.56 6.00 -19.82
CA THR A 258 2.68 5.17 -19.33
C THR A 258 3.48 4.58 -20.49
N ALA A 259 4.70 4.09 -20.24
CA ALA A 259 5.45 3.34 -21.26
C ALA A 259 4.69 2.08 -21.73
N GLN A 260 4.02 1.39 -20.80
CA GLN A 260 3.17 0.23 -21.10
C GLN A 260 2.00 0.58 -22.03
N SER A 261 1.39 1.75 -21.88
CA SER A 261 0.32 2.18 -22.81
C SER A 261 0.82 2.40 -24.24
N PHE A 262 2.08 2.81 -24.41
CA PHE A 262 2.71 2.83 -25.74
C PHE A 262 2.93 1.40 -26.26
N GLU A 263 3.45 0.49 -25.44
CA GLU A 263 3.66 -0.92 -25.83
C GLU A 263 2.34 -1.55 -26.27
N PHE A 264 1.26 -1.31 -25.52
CA PHE A 264 -0.09 -1.73 -25.86
C PHE A 264 -0.58 -1.14 -27.19
N TYR A 265 -0.34 0.15 -27.45
CA TYR A 265 -0.71 0.77 -28.72
C TYR A 265 0.07 0.18 -29.91
N GLY A 266 1.37 -0.10 -29.72
CA GLY A 266 2.18 -0.82 -30.72
C GLY A 266 1.61 -2.20 -31.01
N PHE A 267 1.34 -2.98 -29.95
CA PHE A 267 0.68 -4.28 -30.04
C PHE A 267 -0.66 -4.19 -30.81
N LEU A 268 -1.48 -3.19 -30.51
CA LEU A 268 -2.75 -3.00 -31.20
C LEU A 268 -2.56 -2.75 -32.71
N LYS A 269 -1.59 -1.90 -33.09
CA LYS A 269 -1.30 -1.58 -34.49
C LYS A 269 -0.69 -2.75 -35.27
N GLU A 270 0.08 -3.60 -34.60
CA GLU A 270 0.73 -4.76 -35.21
C GLU A 270 -0.25 -5.93 -35.42
N ASN A 271 -1.20 -6.12 -34.50
CA ASN A 271 -2.08 -7.28 -34.49
C ASN A 271 -3.51 -6.99 -34.97
N TYR A 272 -3.94 -5.73 -35.00
CA TYR A 272 -5.31 -5.34 -35.33
C TYR A 272 -5.40 -4.11 -36.24
N LYS A 273 -6.52 -3.98 -36.95
CA LYS A 273 -6.83 -2.82 -37.80
C LYS A 273 -7.27 -1.63 -36.95
N VAL A 274 -6.32 -0.85 -36.42
CA VAL A 274 -6.62 0.39 -35.69
C VAL A 274 -6.84 1.54 -36.70
N PRO A 275 -8.01 2.24 -36.69
CA PRO A 275 -8.31 3.33 -37.61
C PRO A 275 -7.23 4.42 -37.66
N SER A 276 -7.06 5.04 -38.82
CA SER A 276 -6.17 6.18 -38.99
C SER A 276 -6.65 7.44 -38.26
N LYS A 277 -7.97 7.59 -38.07
CA LYS A 277 -8.61 8.65 -37.28
C LYS A 277 -8.30 8.53 -35.78
N TYR A 278 -7.93 7.34 -35.32
CA TYR A 278 -7.64 7.05 -33.92
C TYR A 278 -6.26 7.58 -33.53
N ASN A 279 -6.16 8.88 -33.28
CA ASN A 279 -4.96 9.52 -32.76
C ASN A 279 -4.99 9.47 -31.23
N PRO A 280 -4.12 8.68 -30.59
CA PRO A 280 -4.12 8.57 -29.13
C PRO A 280 -3.72 9.90 -28.48
N SER A 281 -4.31 10.19 -27.32
CA SER A 281 -3.96 11.39 -26.56
C SER A 281 -2.65 11.16 -25.80
N ILE A 282 -1.60 11.90 -26.14
CA ILE A 282 -0.29 11.73 -25.50
C ILE A 282 -0.24 12.55 -24.20
N LEU A 283 -0.34 11.84 -23.08
CA LEU A 283 -0.37 12.42 -21.73
C LEU A 283 0.87 12.03 -20.90
N LEU A 284 1.76 11.20 -21.44
CA LEU A 284 2.97 10.71 -20.80
C LEU A 284 3.89 11.87 -20.38
N LYS A 285 4.26 11.88 -19.09
CA LYS A 285 5.19 12.85 -18.49
C LYS A 285 6.58 12.21 -18.34
N ILE A 286 7.43 12.35 -19.36
CA ILE A 286 8.76 11.69 -19.42
C ILE A 286 9.78 12.20 -18.41
N PHE A 287 9.56 13.36 -17.76
CA PHE A 287 10.46 13.93 -16.76
C PHE A 287 10.10 13.56 -15.31
N LYS A 288 9.23 12.56 -15.09
CA LYS A 288 8.94 12.06 -13.74
C LYS A 288 10.12 11.24 -13.19
N LYS A 289 10.36 11.30 -11.87
CA LYS A 289 11.45 10.59 -11.15
C LYS A 289 11.53 9.07 -11.35
N ASN A 290 10.49 8.44 -11.89
CA ASN A 290 10.45 6.99 -12.13
C ASN A 290 10.44 6.62 -13.62
N PHE A 291 10.48 7.61 -14.52
CA PHE A 291 10.52 7.36 -15.96
C PHE A 291 11.97 7.16 -16.41
N LYS A 292 12.35 5.91 -16.65
CA LYS A 292 13.72 5.49 -16.93
C LYS A 292 14.11 5.74 -18.39
N ILE A 293 15.41 5.89 -18.66
CA ILE A 293 15.93 6.00 -20.02
C ILE A 293 15.54 4.78 -20.88
N ASN A 294 15.62 3.56 -20.33
CA ASN A 294 15.17 2.36 -21.05
C ASN A 294 13.70 2.44 -21.51
N GLN A 295 12.84 3.09 -20.72
CA GLN A 295 11.44 3.32 -21.10
C GLN A 295 11.31 4.37 -22.20
N LEU A 296 12.16 5.41 -22.19
CA LEU A 296 12.22 6.39 -23.29
C LEU A 296 12.54 5.69 -24.61
N PHE A 297 13.55 4.83 -24.65
CA PHE A 297 13.92 4.06 -25.85
C PHE A 297 12.75 3.23 -26.40
N LYS A 298 12.06 2.49 -25.53
CA LYS A 298 10.87 1.72 -25.90
C LYS A 298 9.77 2.60 -26.51
N VAL A 299 9.46 3.71 -25.86
CA VAL A 299 8.47 4.69 -26.33
C VAL A 299 8.88 5.26 -27.69
N ILE A 300 10.15 5.64 -27.87
CA ILE A 300 10.63 6.19 -29.15
C ILE A 300 10.55 5.16 -30.28
N LYS A 301 10.88 3.90 -30.01
CA LYS A 301 10.77 2.81 -31.00
C LYS A 301 9.33 2.70 -31.52
N ILE A 302 8.36 2.73 -30.62
CA ILE A 302 6.93 2.69 -30.95
C ILE A 302 6.50 3.95 -31.71
N ILE A 303 7.00 5.12 -31.31
CA ILE A 303 6.74 6.39 -32.00
C ILE A 303 7.20 6.34 -33.46
N VAL A 304 8.44 5.90 -33.69
CA VAL A 304 9.00 5.81 -35.04
C VAL A 304 8.23 4.81 -35.90
N ASN A 305 7.83 3.66 -35.33
CA ASN A 305 7.13 2.61 -36.06
C ASN A 305 5.69 2.98 -36.43
N HIS A 306 4.97 3.66 -35.54
CA HIS A 306 3.51 3.76 -35.65
C HIS A 306 2.94 5.18 -35.72
N PHE A 307 3.77 6.22 -35.62
CA PHE A 307 3.32 7.61 -35.69
C PHE A 307 3.92 8.33 -36.90
N LYS A 308 3.16 9.31 -37.43
CA LYS A 308 3.68 10.24 -38.43
C LYS A 308 4.68 11.18 -37.76
N VAL A 309 5.95 10.85 -37.89
CA VAL A 309 7.07 11.64 -37.36
C VAL A 309 7.53 12.65 -38.41
N ASN A 310 7.89 13.86 -37.96
CA ASN A 310 8.54 14.84 -38.83
C ASN A 310 9.89 14.27 -39.33
N GLN A 311 10.08 14.21 -40.64
CA GLN A 311 11.29 13.66 -41.28
C GLN A 311 12.60 14.24 -40.71
N LYS A 312 12.60 15.51 -40.28
CA LYS A 312 13.75 16.17 -39.65
C LYS A 312 14.26 15.46 -38.38
N TYR A 313 13.39 14.72 -37.69
CA TYR A 313 13.69 14.01 -36.46
C TYR A 313 13.59 12.49 -36.61
N TYR A 314 13.43 11.99 -37.85
CA TYR A 314 13.29 10.56 -38.10
C TYR A 314 14.61 9.84 -37.82
N ILE A 315 14.51 8.74 -37.08
CA ILE A 315 15.62 7.84 -36.75
C ILE A 315 15.10 6.45 -37.04
N SER A 316 15.83 5.63 -37.81
CA SER A 316 15.35 4.28 -38.14
C SER A 316 15.19 3.44 -36.86
N PRO A 317 14.21 2.52 -36.79
CA PRO A 317 14.03 1.65 -35.62
C PRO A 317 15.26 0.80 -35.30
N LYS A 318 15.94 0.29 -36.33
CA LYS A 318 17.18 -0.50 -36.18
C LYS A 318 18.29 0.31 -35.52
N ASN A 319 18.37 1.61 -35.82
CA ASN A 319 19.37 2.49 -35.23
C ASN A 319 19.06 2.79 -33.75
N ILE A 320 17.82 2.67 -33.29
CA ILE A 320 17.46 2.92 -31.88
C ILE A 320 18.10 1.88 -30.97
N ASP A 321 18.09 0.60 -31.36
CA ASP A 321 18.70 -0.48 -30.57
C ASP A 321 20.22 -0.29 -30.53
N SER A 322 20.87 0.03 -31.65
CA SER A 322 22.32 0.34 -31.66
C SER A 322 22.67 1.58 -30.82
N ILE A 323 21.83 2.63 -30.82
CA ILE A 323 22.02 3.81 -29.97
C ILE A 323 21.85 3.46 -28.49
N LYS A 324 20.94 2.54 -28.17
CA LYS A 324 20.71 2.07 -26.80
C LYS A 324 21.94 1.37 -26.23
N ASP A 325 22.67 0.64 -27.05
CA ASP A 325 23.89 -0.06 -26.66
C ASP A 325 25.05 0.89 -26.28
N LEU A 326 24.95 2.18 -26.65
CA LEU A 326 25.88 3.23 -26.18
C LEU A 326 25.72 3.57 -24.69
N PHE A 327 24.65 3.10 -24.04
CA PHE A 327 24.36 3.37 -22.63
C PHE A 327 24.67 2.16 -21.77
N THR A 328 25.28 2.40 -20.61
CA THR A 328 25.51 1.32 -19.64
C THR A 328 24.19 0.83 -19.03
N LYS A 329 24.17 -0.42 -18.52
CA LYS A 329 23.01 -0.99 -17.80
C LYS A 329 22.55 -0.09 -16.64
N GLU A 330 23.48 0.61 -15.99
CA GLU A 330 23.18 1.55 -14.91
C GLU A 330 22.52 2.83 -15.46
N GLN A 331 23.09 3.43 -16.50
CA GLN A 331 22.54 4.64 -17.15
C GLN A 331 21.12 4.39 -17.68
N LEU A 332 20.85 3.22 -18.26
CA LEU A 332 19.52 2.83 -18.73
C LEU A 332 18.47 2.77 -17.60
N ASN A 333 18.92 2.58 -16.36
CA ASN A 333 18.08 2.58 -15.17
C ASN A 333 17.91 3.96 -14.51
N PHE A 334 18.65 4.98 -14.95
CA PHE A 334 18.45 6.35 -14.48
C PHE A 334 17.18 6.96 -15.08
N ASP A 335 16.55 7.83 -14.30
CA ASP A 335 15.60 8.80 -14.86
C ASP A 335 16.36 9.87 -15.67
N ILE A 336 15.63 10.56 -16.57
CA ILE A 336 16.22 11.55 -17.47
C ILE A 336 16.96 12.65 -16.70
N ILE A 337 16.42 13.10 -15.57
CA ILE A 337 16.97 14.22 -14.82
C ILE A 337 18.27 13.80 -14.13
N LYS A 338 18.26 12.67 -13.43
CA LYS A 338 19.43 12.09 -12.76
C LYS A 338 20.55 11.87 -13.76
N PHE A 339 20.23 11.35 -14.94
CA PHE A 339 21.20 11.16 -16.01
C PHE A 339 21.85 12.47 -16.45
N ILE A 340 21.06 13.51 -16.75
CA ILE A 340 21.60 14.81 -17.18
C ILE A 340 22.38 15.50 -16.07
N LYS A 341 21.93 15.39 -14.81
CA LYS A 341 22.67 15.91 -13.65
C LYS A 341 24.04 15.26 -13.49
N ASN A 342 24.13 13.94 -13.65
CA ASN A 342 25.40 13.22 -13.57
C ASN A 342 26.37 13.69 -14.65
N ILE A 343 25.89 13.83 -15.90
CA ILE A 343 26.71 14.38 -17.00
C ILE A 343 27.23 15.78 -16.67
N ASN A 344 26.36 16.67 -16.20
CA ASN A 344 26.77 18.03 -15.87
C ASN A 344 27.81 18.05 -14.73
N LYS A 345 27.61 17.25 -13.67
CA LYS A 345 28.55 17.16 -12.54
C LYS A 345 29.93 16.67 -12.96
N GLU A 346 30.00 15.66 -13.83
CA GLU A 346 31.27 15.17 -14.37
C GLU A 346 31.99 16.25 -15.20
N ASN A 347 31.24 17.01 -16.00
CA ASN A 347 31.81 18.11 -16.80
C ASN A 347 32.36 19.25 -15.91
N TYR A 348 31.67 19.62 -14.82
CA TYR A 348 32.15 20.66 -13.90
C TYR A 348 33.41 20.25 -13.13
N LYS A 349 33.48 19.01 -12.64
CA LYS A 349 34.67 18.52 -11.91
C LYS A 349 35.93 18.58 -12.76
N ASN A 350 35.81 18.35 -14.06
CA ASN A 350 36.95 18.37 -14.97
C ASN A 350 37.45 19.80 -15.27
N ASN A 351 36.58 20.81 -15.28
CA ASN A 351 36.99 22.19 -15.52
C ASN A 351 37.79 22.81 -14.36
N ASN A 352 37.55 22.40 -13.11
CA ASN A 352 38.24 22.96 -11.95
C ASN A 352 39.63 22.34 -11.67
N ASN A 353 40.00 21.25 -12.35
CA ASN A 353 41.22 20.49 -12.05
C ASN A 353 42.39 20.78 -13.01
N ASN A 354 42.34 21.91 -13.73
CA ASN A 354 43.23 22.22 -14.85
C ASN A 354 44.66 22.66 -14.46
N ASN A 355 45.08 22.43 -13.20
CA ASN A 355 46.39 22.83 -12.70
C ASN A 355 47.42 21.69 -12.57
N ASN A 356 47.13 20.48 -13.06
CA ASN A 356 48.09 19.38 -13.06
C ASN A 356 48.19 18.71 -14.45
N ASN A 357 49.32 18.94 -15.13
CA ASN A 357 49.41 18.94 -16.60
C ASN A 357 49.51 17.56 -17.30
N ASN A 358 49.44 16.43 -16.57
CA ASN A 358 49.74 15.10 -17.15
C ASN A 358 48.56 14.13 -17.30
N ASN A 359 47.32 14.50 -16.99
CA ASN A 359 46.16 13.58 -17.08
C ASN A 359 44.96 14.12 -17.88
N ASN A 360 45.16 15.11 -18.77
CA ASN A 360 44.07 15.89 -19.37
C ASN A 360 43.34 15.19 -20.54
N ASN A 361 44.01 14.30 -21.30
CA ASN A 361 43.42 13.71 -22.52
C ASN A 361 42.26 12.72 -22.23
N ASN A 362 42.35 11.89 -21.20
CA ASN A 362 41.30 10.92 -20.87
C ASN A 362 40.01 11.61 -20.37
N ASN A 363 40.13 12.74 -19.67
CA ASN A 363 38.98 13.50 -19.19
C ASN A 363 38.24 14.21 -20.32
N MET A 364 38.96 14.71 -21.33
CA MET A 364 38.34 15.38 -22.47
C MET A 364 37.47 14.42 -23.31
N ASN A 365 37.96 13.20 -23.57
CA ASN A 365 37.19 12.19 -24.29
C ASN A 365 35.88 11.83 -23.57
N LYS A 366 35.94 11.65 -22.25
CA LYS A 366 34.75 11.35 -21.43
C LYS A 366 33.71 12.50 -21.47
N ILE A 367 34.15 13.77 -21.44
CA ILE A 367 33.26 14.93 -21.59
C ILE A 367 32.57 14.92 -22.96
N ILE A 368 33.32 14.63 -24.03
CA ILE A 368 32.80 14.56 -25.39
C ILE A 368 31.75 13.43 -25.50
N GLU A 369 32.06 12.24 -24.99
CA GLU A 369 31.13 11.10 -24.93
C GLU A 369 29.84 11.45 -24.18
N ASN A 370 29.97 12.02 -22.97
CA ASN A 370 28.83 12.42 -22.15
C ASN A 370 27.96 13.48 -22.85
N ASN A 371 28.58 14.47 -23.51
CA ASN A 371 27.86 15.48 -24.28
C ASN A 371 27.15 14.88 -25.49
N ASN A 372 27.74 13.86 -26.13
CA ASN A 372 27.09 13.10 -27.20
C ASN A 372 25.86 12.35 -26.69
N LEU A 373 25.97 11.65 -25.56
CA LEU A 373 24.82 10.97 -24.93
C LEU A 373 23.71 11.96 -24.54
N LYS A 374 24.07 13.12 -23.97
CA LYS A 374 23.13 14.21 -23.67
C LYS A 374 22.40 14.70 -24.91
N LYS A 375 23.11 14.85 -26.04
CA LYS A 375 22.53 15.26 -27.33
C LYS A 375 21.57 14.21 -27.89
N ILE A 376 21.89 12.91 -27.75
CA ILE A 376 21.00 11.80 -28.12
C ILE A 376 19.69 11.87 -27.34
N ILE A 377 19.75 11.95 -26.00
CA ILE A 377 18.56 12.07 -25.16
C ILE A 377 17.75 13.33 -25.51
N GLN A 378 18.42 14.46 -25.75
CA GLN A 378 17.74 15.69 -26.19
C GLN A 378 16.97 15.48 -27.50
N ASN A 379 17.55 14.74 -28.46
CA ASN A 379 16.92 14.48 -29.76
C ASN A 379 15.71 13.55 -29.62
N PHE A 380 15.79 12.50 -28.80
CA PHE A 380 14.63 11.67 -28.48
C PHE A 380 13.51 12.45 -27.78
N ILE A 381 13.85 13.36 -26.88
CA ILE A 381 12.85 14.24 -26.25
C ILE A 381 12.21 15.17 -27.30
N LYS A 382 13.00 15.74 -28.22
CA LYS A 382 12.44 16.56 -29.32
C LYS A 382 11.50 15.73 -30.21
N LEU A 383 11.88 14.49 -30.52
CA LEU A 383 11.07 13.56 -31.29
C LEU A 383 9.75 13.24 -30.56
N PHE A 384 9.80 12.91 -29.28
CA PHE A 384 8.61 12.68 -28.44
C PHE A 384 7.66 13.89 -28.46
N TYR A 385 8.18 15.11 -28.28
CA TYR A 385 7.36 16.33 -28.34
C TYR A 385 7.04 16.82 -29.76
N SER A 386 7.51 16.14 -30.81
CA SER A 386 7.11 16.48 -32.18
C SER A 386 5.73 15.92 -32.53
N ILE A 387 5.37 14.78 -31.92
CA ILE A 387 4.06 14.15 -32.07
C ILE A 387 3.07 14.61 -30.99
N ASN A 388 3.58 14.93 -29.79
CA ASN A 388 2.80 15.47 -28.69
C ASN A 388 2.69 16.98 -28.93
N ARG A 389 1.61 17.44 -29.58
CA ARG A 389 1.32 18.85 -29.93
C ARG A 389 1.37 19.84 -28.75
N LYS A 390 1.69 19.38 -27.54
CA LYS A 390 1.90 20.18 -26.33
C LYS A 390 3.27 20.85 -26.33
N ASN A 391 3.32 22.01 -25.66
CA ASN A 391 4.57 22.69 -25.38
C ASN A 391 5.51 21.79 -24.56
N LYS A 392 6.80 21.86 -24.86
CA LYS A 392 7.82 21.21 -24.04
C LYS A 392 7.74 21.78 -22.62
N PRO A 393 7.85 20.95 -21.57
CA PRO A 393 7.78 21.43 -20.20
C PRO A 393 9.01 22.29 -19.89
N ILE A 394 8.92 23.16 -18.88
CA ILE A 394 10.03 24.05 -18.53
C ILE A 394 11.32 23.29 -18.24
N ILE A 395 11.24 22.14 -17.58
CA ILE A 395 12.40 21.33 -17.26
C ILE A 395 13.24 20.97 -18.50
N TYR A 396 12.62 20.83 -19.68
CA TYR A 396 13.37 20.67 -20.93
C TYR A 396 14.25 21.88 -21.23
N TYR A 397 13.74 23.09 -21.05
CA TYR A 397 14.51 24.31 -21.28
C TYR A 397 15.62 24.45 -20.23
N ILE A 398 15.32 24.17 -18.96
CA ILE A 398 16.32 24.20 -17.86
C ILE A 398 17.48 23.23 -18.14
N LEU A 399 17.19 22.00 -18.58
CA LEU A 399 18.21 20.96 -18.78
C LEU A 399 18.99 21.09 -20.10
N PHE A 400 18.38 21.66 -21.15
CA PHE A 400 18.90 21.57 -22.52
C PHE A 400 19.01 22.91 -23.27
N LYS A 401 18.66 24.04 -22.66
CA LYS A 401 18.76 25.38 -23.25
C LYS A 401 19.57 26.31 -22.35
N ASN A 402 20.01 27.42 -22.94
CA ASN A 402 20.73 28.46 -22.20
C ASN A 402 19.78 29.21 -21.24
N ARG A 403 20.38 30.01 -20.35
CA ARG A 403 19.68 30.80 -19.33
C ARG A 403 18.56 31.63 -19.96
N GLU A 404 18.88 32.52 -20.87
CA GLU A 404 17.93 33.45 -21.50
C GLU A 404 16.69 32.77 -22.08
N LYS A 405 16.86 31.67 -22.83
CA LYS A 405 15.71 30.95 -23.39
C LYS A 405 14.84 30.30 -22.32
N SER A 406 15.44 29.86 -21.22
CA SER A 406 14.72 29.30 -20.07
C SER A 406 13.93 30.39 -19.35
N ILE A 407 14.53 31.57 -19.13
CA ILE A 407 13.85 32.74 -18.54
C ILE A 407 12.72 33.21 -19.44
N GLY A 408 12.98 33.43 -20.73
CA GLY A 408 11.98 33.88 -21.69
C GLY A 408 10.79 32.93 -21.77
N LYS A 409 11.03 31.61 -21.71
CA LYS A 409 9.94 30.63 -21.65
C LYS A 409 9.23 30.62 -20.32
N SER A 410 9.92 30.80 -19.19
CA SER A 410 9.27 30.86 -17.87
C SER A 410 8.24 31.98 -17.75
N LYS A 411 8.55 33.15 -18.32
CA LYS A 411 7.61 34.29 -18.35
C LYS A 411 6.31 33.97 -19.09
N GLN A 412 6.35 33.03 -20.06
CA GLN A 412 5.18 32.59 -20.82
C GLN A 412 4.33 31.54 -20.07
N PHE A 413 4.81 30.94 -18.97
CA PHE A 413 4.10 29.90 -18.22
C PHE A 413 3.24 30.45 -17.08
N SER A 414 2.67 31.65 -17.23
CA SER A 414 2.17 32.47 -16.13
C SER A 414 1.01 31.92 -15.30
N LEU A 415 0.44 30.80 -15.67
CA LEU A 415 -0.66 30.16 -14.94
C LEU A 415 -0.19 28.93 -14.14
N LYS A 416 1.12 28.60 -14.14
CA LYS A 416 1.69 27.42 -13.44
C LYS A 416 3.04 27.72 -12.77
N TYR A 417 3.15 28.86 -12.10
CA TYR A 417 4.42 29.33 -11.53
C TYR A 417 5.00 28.43 -10.43
N LEU A 418 4.18 27.80 -9.59
CA LEU A 418 4.70 26.95 -8.50
C LEU A 418 5.40 25.69 -9.00
N ASP A 419 4.83 25.03 -10.02
CA ASP A 419 5.48 23.90 -10.69
C ASP A 419 6.83 24.34 -11.29
N PHE A 420 6.88 25.55 -11.86
CA PHE A 420 8.09 26.15 -12.40
C PHE A 420 9.16 26.36 -11.32
N TYR A 421 8.84 27.00 -10.20
CA TYR A 421 9.80 27.25 -9.12
C TYR A 421 10.24 25.96 -8.43
N SER A 422 9.33 25.02 -8.23
CA SER A 422 9.68 23.70 -7.69
C SER A 422 10.71 23.02 -8.60
N ASP A 423 10.49 23.00 -9.92
CA ASP A 423 11.45 22.44 -10.86
C ASP A 423 12.77 23.24 -10.87
N LEU A 424 12.69 24.58 -10.87
CA LEU A 424 13.89 25.41 -10.97
C LEU A 424 14.74 25.38 -9.70
N ILE A 425 14.15 25.29 -8.51
CA ILE A 425 14.88 25.14 -7.25
C ILE A 425 15.53 23.76 -7.17
N VAL A 426 14.84 22.70 -7.60
CA VAL A 426 15.35 21.33 -7.56
C VAL A 426 16.41 21.07 -8.64
N TYR A 427 16.34 21.74 -9.80
CA TYR A 427 17.23 21.47 -10.94
C TYR A 427 18.24 22.58 -11.22
N GLY A 428 17.90 23.84 -10.93
CA GLY A 428 18.80 24.98 -11.04
C GLY A 428 19.91 24.97 -9.99
N SER A 429 19.69 24.31 -8.85
CA SER A 429 20.67 24.19 -7.76
C SER A 429 22.02 23.65 -8.22
N ASP A 430 22.01 22.71 -9.16
CA ASP A 430 23.19 21.93 -9.55
C ASP A 430 23.90 22.49 -10.80
N THR A 431 23.37 23.58 -11.38
CA THR A 431 23.82 24.09 -12.69
C THR A 431 24.33 25.53 -12.66
N ARG A 432 24.22 26.22 -11.52
CA ARG A 432 24.51 27.65 -11.39
C ARG A 432 25.18 27.97 -10.06
N GLY A 433 26.04 29.00 -10.08
CA GLY A 433 26.61 29.59 -8.87
C GLY A 433 25.53 30.21 -7.98
N ILE A 434 25.86 30.44 -6.70
CA ILE A 434 24.85 30.90 -5.74
C ILE A 434 24.40 32.34 -6.00
N GLU A 435 25.30 33.23 -6.41
CA GLU A 435 24.95 34.61 -6.75
C GLU A 435 24.04 34.68 -7.98
N GLU A 436 24.34 33.88 -9.01
CA GLU A 436 23.51 33.80 -10.22
C GLU A 436 22.10 33.28 -9.91
N ARG A 437 22.00 32.33 -8.98
CA ARG A 437 20.73 31.84 -8.48
C ARG A 437 19.99 32.96 -7.76
N PHE A 438 20.63 33.63 -6.80
CA PHE A 438 20.04 34.74 -6.06
C PHE A 438 19.52 35.85 -7.00
N GLN A 439 20.34 36.32 -7.94
CA GLN A 439 19.95 37.34 -8.91
C GLN A 439 18.76 36.89 -9.76
N PHE A 440 18.78 35.65 -10.23
CA PHE A 440 17.66 35.08 -10.98
C PHE A 440 16.38 35.06 -10.16
N TYR A 441 16.44 34.71 -8.88
CA TYR A 441 15.27 34.66 -8.03
C TYR A 441 14.77 36.04 -7.60
N SER A 442 15.66 36.98 -7.29
CA SER A 442 15.29 38.33 -6.89
C SER A 442 14.56 39.06 -8.01
N GLU A 443 15.05 38.96 -9.26
CA GLU A 443 14.37 39.51 -10.45
C GLU A 443 12.94 38.97 -10.58
N HIS A 444 12.75 37.70 -10.24
CA HIS A 444 11.47 37.03 -10.34
C HIS A 444 10.54 37.35 -9.16
N LEU A 445 11.03 37.41 -7.92
CA LEU A 445 10.24 37.84 -6.75
C LEU A 445 9.71 39.27 -6.94
N LEU A 446 10.58 40.18 -7.40
CA LEU A 446 10.21 41.57 -7.71
C LEU A 446 9.18 41.69 -8.84
N PHE A 447 9.11 40.70 -9.73
CA PHE A 447 8.16 40.68 -10.85
C PHE A 447 6.72 40.36 -10.40
N PHE A 448 6.53 39.50 -9.40
CA PHE A 448 5.19 39.06 -9.00
C PHE A 448 4.43 40.09 -8.17
N LYS A 449 5.11 40.78 -7.24
CA LYS A 449 4.48 41.69 -6.27
C LYS A 449 3.23 41.10 -5.59
N ASP A 450 3.21 39.77 -5.41
CA ASP A 450 2.12 39.03 -4.78
C ASP A 450 2.71 38.31 -3.58
N GLU A 451 2.30 38.77 -2.39
CA GLU A 451 2.81 38.29 -1.11
C GLU A 451 2.60 36.78 -0.92
N SER A 452 1.54 36.20 -1.51
CA SER A 452 1.27 34.77 -1.42
C SER A 452 2.28 33.97 -2.23
N ILE A 453 2.60 34.43 -3.45
CA ILE A 453 3.59 33.81 -4.34
C ILE A 453 4.99 33.94 -3.74
N GLU A 454 5.33 35.11 -3.20
CA GLU A 454 6.61 35.35 -2.53
C GLU A 454 6.83 34.38 -1.36
N LYS A 455 5.81 34.19 -0.51
CA LYS A 455 5.83 33.21 0.59
C LYS A 455 6.03 31.79 0.08
N GLU A 456 5.31 31.39 -0.96
CA GLU A 456 5.42 30.03 -1.51
C GLU A 456 6.79 29.76 -2.15
N ILE A 457 7.34 30.72 -2.89
CA ILE A 457 8.69 30.62 -3.45
C ILE A 457 9.71 30.53 -2.30
N PHE A 458 9.56 31.33 -1.25
CA PHE A 458 10.44 31.28 -0.08
C PHE A 458 10.38 29.93 0.64
N HIS A 459 9.19 29.37 0.82
CA HIS A 459 9.01 28.03 1.34
C HIS A 459 9.73 26.96 0.51
N LEU A 460 9.78 27.12 -0.82
CA LEU A 460 10.57 26.21 -1.66
C LEU A 460 12.08 26.35 -1.42
N PHE A 461 12.60 27.55 -1.12
CA PHE A 461 14.01 27.72 -0.72
C PHE A 461 14.31 27.07 0.61
N VAL A 462 13.48 27.33 1.63
CA VAL A 462 13.58 26.69 2.95
C VAL A 462 13.60 25.16 2.80
N LYS A 463 12.71 24.63 1.95
CA LYS A 463 12.63 23.20 1.64
C LYS A 463 13.84 22.65 0.91
N SER A 464 14.60 23.49 0.21
CA SER A 464 15.79 23.09 -0.56
C SER A 464 17.05 22.92 0.29
N GLY A 465 17.07 23.50 1.50
CA GLY A 465 18.24 23.45 2.38
C GLY A 465 19.39 24.41 2.02
N GLN A 466 19.23 25.28 1.01
CA GLN A 466 20.27 26.23 0.58
C GLN A 466 20.34 27.44 1.54
N VAL A 467 20.96 27.25 2.69
CA VAL A 467 21.02 28.25 3.78
C VAL A 467 21.63 29.57 3.34
N GLU A 468 22.65 29.58 2.48
CA GLU A 468 23.25 30.85 2.02
C GLU A 468 22.29 31.61 1.10
N LEU A 469 21.50 30.91 0.28
CA LEU A 469 20.49 31.55 -0.57
C LEU A 469 19.34 32.11 0.27
N ILE A 470 18.90 31.38 1.30
CA ILE A 470 17.91 31.85 2.27
C ILE A 470 18.41 33.14 2.93
N ASP A 471 19.67 33.15 3.38
CA ASP A 471 20.32 34.30 3.99
C ASP A 471 20.35 35.52 3.08
N MET A 472 20.73 35.35 1.81
CA MET A 472 20.73 36.43 0.82
C MET A 472 19.32 37.02 0.59
N ILE A 473 18.28 36.16 0.53
CA ILE A 473 16.88 36.60 0.32
C ILE A 473 16.36 37.38 1.53
N LEU A 474 16.63 36.90 2.75
CA LEU A 474 16.22 37.57 3.97
C LEU A 474 16.93 38.91 4.16
N LYS A 475 18.25 38.97 3.92
CA LYS A 475 19.03 40.23 4.00
C LYS A 475 18.57 41.28 2.98
N ALA A 476 18.07 40.84 1.83
CA ALA A 476 17.50 41.72 0.82
C ALA A 476 16.05 42.16 1.10
N ASN A 477 15.46 41.73 2.23
CA ASN A 477 14.07 42.02 2.62
C ASN A 477 13.04 41.68 1.53
N LEU A 478 13.31 40.64 0.73
CA LEU A 478 12.44 40.28 -0.39
C LEU A 478 11.19 39.51 0.05
N VAL A 479 11.16 38.97 1.28
CA VAL A 479 10.06 38.15 1.80
C VAL A 479 9.91 38.33 3.31
N GLN A 480 8.67 38.30 3.81
CA GLN A 480 8.39 38.26 5.24
C GLN A 480 8.52 36.85 5.85
N ILE A 481 9.14 36.76 7.03
CA ILE A 481 9.35 35.51 7.76
C ILE A 481 8.03 35.06 8.40
N SER A 482 7.56 33.88 8.04
CA SER A 482 6.52 33.15 8.77
C SER A 482 7.15 31.96 9.49
N ALA A 483 7.21 32.00 10.83
CA ALA A 483 7.78 30.90 11.62
C ALA A 483 7.08 29.56 11.31
N HIS A 484 5.75 29.61 11.20
CA HIS A 484 4.95 28.46 10.80
C HIS A 484 5.33 27.93 9.41
N GLY A 485 5.38 28.81 8.40
CA GLY A 485 5.68 28.42 7.03
C GLY A 485 7.10 27.88 6.84
N ILE A 486 8.06 28.42 7.58
CA ILE A 486 9.45 27.93 7.61
C ILE A 486 9.51 26.54 8.23
N LEU A 487 8.94 26.33 9.41
CA LEU A 487 8.95 25.03 10.09
C LEU A 487 8.17 23.97 9.31
N ALA A 488 7.09 24.35 8.62
CA ALA A 488 6.36 23.46 7.71
C ALA A 488 7.20 23.02 6.50
N SER A 489 8.09 23.90 6.04
CA SER A 489 8.86 23.71 4.80
C SER A 489 10.24 23.10 5.04
N ALA A 490 10.82 23.27 6.24
CA ALA A 490 12.14 22.80 6.59
C ALA A 490 12.25 21.26 6.48
N LYS A 491 13.14 20.81 5.60
CA LYS A 491 13.44 19.38 5.39
C LYS A 491 14.82 18.96 5.87
N HIS A 492 15.68 19.94 6.15
CA HIS A 492 17.09 19.76 6.47
C HIS A 492 17.37 20.41 7.82
N THR A 493 18.09 19.72 8.70
CA THR A 493 18.47 20.23 10.02
C THR A 493 19.32 21.49 9.91
N GLN A 494 20.19 21.57 8.89
CA GLN A 494 20.99 22.76 8.57
C GLN A 494 20.13 24.03 8.40
N THR A 495 18.92 23.91 7.85
CA THR A 495 18.00 25.05 7.76
C THR A 495 17.51 25.47 9.13
N LEU A 496 17.16 24.51 9.99
CA LEU A 496 16.77 24.79 11.37
C LEU A 496 17.93 25.40 12.17
N ASP A 497 19.16 24.93 11.97
CA ASP A 497 20.38 25.50 12.57
C ASP A 497 20.59 26.96 12.18
N TYR A 498 20.41 27.27 10.89
CA TYR A 498 20.49 28.64 10.40
C TYR A 498 19.47 29.54 11.11
N PHE A 499 18.20 29.13 11.21
CA PHE A 499 17.18 29.92 11.88
C PHE A 499 17.36 29.93 13.41
N PHE A 500 17.89 28.87 14.02
CA PHE A 500 18.23 28.83 15.43
C PHE A 500 19.31 29.85 15.76
N LYS A 501 20.35 29.94 14.93
CA LYS A 501 21.48 30.88 15.11
C LYS A 501 21.11 32.33 14.83
N ASN A 502 20.37 32.58 13.74
CA ASN A 502 20.18 33.95 13.22
C ASN A 502 18.78 34.54 13.50
N HIS A 503 17.79 33.71 13.84
CA HIS A 503 16.39 34.11 14.01
C HIS A 503 15.72 33.40 15.20
N GLN A 504 16.49 33.16 16.27
CA GLN A 504 16.07 32.38 17.44
C GLN A 504 14.73 32.86 18.03
N ASP A 505 14.57 34.17 18.20
CA ASP A 505 13.40 34.75 18.86
C ASP A 505 12.13 34.77 18.01
N HIS A 506 12.24 34.41 16.73
CA HIS A 506 11.09 34.32 15.83
C HIS A 506 10.52 32.89 15.79
N LEU A 507 11.40 31.88 15.73
CA LEU A 507 10.98 30.48 15.54
C LEU A 507 10.97 29.65 16.83
N TYR A 508 11.72 30.06 17.86
CA TYR A 508 11.94 29.24 19.06
C TYR A 508 11.32 29.87 20.32
N GLN A 509 10.28 30.68 20.19
CA GLN A 509 9.63 31.38 21.32
C GLN A 509 9.14 30.40 22.39
N ASN A 510 9.17 30.81 23.66
CA ASN A 510 8.61 30.00 24.73
C ASN A 510 7.09 29.86 24.55
N ARG A 511 6.55 28.68 24.84
CA ARG A 511 5.12 28.33 24.72
C ARG A 511 4.56 28.55 23.30
N ASN A 512 5.38 28.33 22.26
CA ASN A 512 4.90 28.38 20.88
C ASN A 512 4.22 27.06 20.45
N GLN A 513 3.39 27.12 19.40
CA GLN A 513 2.65 25.97 18.84
C GLN A 513 3.19 25.52 17.47
N TYR A 514 4.33 26.05 17.01
CA TYR A 514 4.81 25.83 15.65
C TYR A 514 5.30 24.40 15.40
N TRP A 515 5.45 23.58 16.45
CA TRP A 515 5.79 22.16 16.32
C TRP A 515 4.77 21.38 15.49
N VAL A 516 3.50 21.83 15.48
CA VAL A 516 2.41 21.22 14.68
C VAL A 516 2.68 21.32 13.18
N SER A 517 3.39 22.37 12.73
CA SER A 517 3.72 22.59 11.31
C SER A 517 4.65 21.53 10.74
N ILE A 518 5.53 20.98 11.58
CA ILE A 518 6.74 20.30 11.11
C ILE A 518 6.38 19.03 10.35
N ALA A 519 6.92 18.85 9.14
CA ALA A 519 6.46 17.79 8.25
C ALA A 519 7.00 16.38 8.58
N ASN A 520 8.15 16.26 9.24
CA ASN A 520 8.83 14.98 9.52
C ASN A 520 9.13 14.84 11.02
N LYS A 521 9.01 13.62 11.54
CA LYS A 521 9.36 13.23 12.91
C LYS A 521 10.81 13.59 13.25
N ASP A 522 11.77 13.31 12.36
CA ASP A 522 13.18 13.57 12.65
C ASP A 522 13.48 15.07 12.78
N GLN A 523 12.80 15.90 11.97
CA GLN A 523 12.90 17.35 12.06
C GLN A 523 12.21 17.88 13.32
N LEU A 524 11.09 17.28 13.72
CA LEU A 524 10.41 17.64 14.98
C LEU A 524 11.31 17.30 16.17
N GLU A 525 11.93 16.13 16.19
CA GLU A 525 12.88 15.73 17.24
C GLU A 525 14.09 16.66 17.32
N TYR A 526 14.62 17.07 16.17
CA TYR A 526 15.70 18.06 16.12
C TYR A 526 15.27 19.41 16.70
N TYR A 527 14.10 19.91 16.29
CA TYR A 527 13.53 21.16 16.78
C TYR A 527 13.21 21.09 18.28
N GLU A 528 12.67 19.97 18.77
CA GLU A 528 12.43 19.70 20.19
C GLU A 528 13.72 19.83 21.01
N ASN A 529 14.83 19.23 20.54
CA ASN A 529 16.14 19.32 21.22
C ASN A 529 16.67 20.76 21.27
N GLN A 530 16.44 21.55 20.22
CA GLN A 530 16.81 22.97 20.19
C GLN A 530 15.95 23.82 21.13
N ILE A 531 14.67 23.50 21.30
CA ILE A 531 13.80 24.17 22.27
C ILE A 531 14.23 23.81 23.71
N GLU A 532 14.53 22.54 23.95
CA GLU A 532 14.99 22.03 25.24
C GLU A 532 16.33 22.65 25.66
N SER A 533 17.28 22.81 24.72
CA SER A 533 18.57 23.45 25.01
C SER A 533 18.45 24.93 25.41
N LEU A 534 17.35 25.58 25.04
CA LEU A 534 17.01 26.94 25.46
C LEU A 534 16.24 27.00 26.79
N GLY A 535 15.93 25.85 27.41
CA GLY A 535 15.07 25.78 28.59
C GLY A 535 13.63 26.26 28.35
N ARG A 536 13.18 26.24 27.08
CA ARG A 536 11.84 26.70 26.67
C ARG A 536 10.90 25.49 26.58
N LYS A 537 9.58 25.75 26.62
CA LYS A 537 8.54 24.74 26.44
C LYS A 537 7.73 24.99 25.18
N LEU A 538 7.16 23.93 24.63
CA LEU A 538 6.17 23.98 23.55
C LEU A 538 4.77 23.91 24.12
N LEU A 539 3.81 24.59 23.48
CA LEU A 539 2.44 24.65 23.95
C LEU A 539 1.54 23.69 23.15
N ILE A 540 0.74 22.90 23.86
CA ILE A 540 -0.41 22.14 23.33
C ILE A 540 -1.67 22.91 23.68
N ASP A 541 -2.38 23.40 22.68
CA ASP A 541 -3.56 24.25 22.84
C ASP A 541 -4.51 24.07 21.64
N LYS A 542 -5.59 24.84 21.61
CA LYS A 542 -6.54 24.84 20.49
C LYS A 542 -5.85 25.22 19.19
N ILE A 543 -5.80 24.28 18.26
CA ILE A 543 -5.14 24.45 16.96
C ILE A 543 -6.05 25.15 15.96
N ASN A 544 -5.47 26.03 15.12
CA ASN A 544 -6.13 26.59 13.95
C ASN A 544 -6.54 25.48 12.94
N SER A 545 -7.77 25.54 12.42
CA SER A 545 -8.33 24.56 11.49
C SER A 545 -7.45 24.25 10.28
N SER A 546 -6.59 25.17 9.84
CA SER A 546 -5.64 24.94 8.74
C SER A 546 -4.67 23.78 8.99
N PHE A 547 -4.32 23.48 10.25
CA PHE A 547 -3.39 22.40 10.61
C PHE A 547 -4.08 21.08 10.97
N LEU A 548 -5.41 21.11 11.13
CA LEU A 548 -6.20 19.97 11.59
C LEU A 548 -6.41 18.88 10.51
N ASN A 549 -6.01 19.15 9.27
CA ASN A 549 -6.25 18.25 8.14
C ASN A 549 -5.11 17.25 7.85
N SER A 550 -4.03 17.25 8.65
CA SER A 550 -2.89 16.35 8.46
C SER A 550 -2.94 15.14 9.40
N PRO A 551 -2.97 13.89 8.88
CA PRO A 551 -2.88 12.70 9.73
C PRO A 551 -1.58 12.59 10.55
N LYS A 552 -0.57 13.42 10.27
CA LYS A 552 0.67 13.44 11.06
C LYS A 552 0.45 14.15 12.41
N THR A 553 -0.43 15.14 12.46
CA THR A 553 -0.70 15.96 13.63
C THR A 553 -1.06 15.13 14.85
N LEU A 554 -1.91 14.10 14.68
CA LEU A 554 -2.27 13.17 15.76
C LEU A 554 -1.06 12.41 16.33
N LYS A 555 -0.13 11.96 15.48
CA LYS A 555 1.07 11.24 15.94
C LYS A 555 2.00 12.14 16.73
N PHE A 556 2.13 13.40 16.30
CA PHE A 556 2.93 14.38 17.02
C PHE A 556 2.27 14.80 18.33
N LEU A 557 0.93 14.91 18.36
CA LEU A 557 0.20 15.11 19.61
C LEU A 557 0.48 13.99 20.61
N LEU A 558 0.37 12.72 20.20
CA LEU A 558 0.68 11.58 21.08
C LEU A 558 2.13 11.62 21.60
N ARG A 559 3.09 11.98 20.73
CA ARG A 559 4.48 12.19 21.14
C ARG A 559 4.60 13.31 22.17
N ALA A 560 3.92 14.43 21.93
CA ALA A 560 3.93 15.59 22.80
C ALA A 560 3.35 15.27 24.19
N LEU A 561 2.22 14.54 24.25
CA LEU A 561 1.61 14.08 25.49
C LEU A 561 2.52 13.12 26.29
N ASN A 562 3.39 12.38 25.60
CA ASN A 562 4.38 11.51 26.22
C ASN A 562 5.68 12.23 26.60
N LYS A 563 5.80 13.55 26.37
CA LYS A 563 6.95 14.39 26.73
C LYS A 563 6.53 15.61 27.60
N PRO A 564 5.95 15.40 28.79
CA PRO A 564 5.41 16.49 29.62
C PRO A 564 6.45 17.50 30.13
N ASN A 565 7.75 17.16 30.10
CA ASN A 565 8.81 18.10 30.49
C ASN A 565 9.04 19.18 29.42
N LEU A 566 8.84 18.83 28.15
CA LEU A 566 9.03 19.72 27.00
C LEU A 566 7.73 20.39 26.55
N TYR A 567 6.60 19.72 26.76
CA TYR A 567 5.28 20.19 26.34
C TYR A 567 4.42 20.60 27.53
N GLU A 568 3.82 21.78 27.42
CA GLU A 568 2.85 22.31 28.35
C GLU A 568 1.46 22.26 27.71
N ILE A 569 0.46 21.74 28.43
CA ILE A 569 -0.94 21.75 27.98
C ILE A 569 -1.58 23.03 28.51
N SER A 570 -2.13 23.84 27.61
CA SER A 570 -2.92 25.03 27.96
C SER A 570 -4.06 24.65 28.92
N GLU A 571 -4.28 25.43 29.97
CA GLU A 571 -5.29 25.14 31.01
C GLU A 571 -6.71 25.03 30.45
N MET A 572 -7.00 25.76 29.37
CA MET A 572 -8.30 25.79 28.72
C MET A 572 -8.45 24.73 27.60
N CYS A 573 -7.41 23.93 27.36
CA CYS A 573 -7.39 22.97 26.26
C CYS A 573 -7.99 21.62 26.67
N ASP A 574 -9.22 21.36 26.23
CA ASP A 574 -9.70 19.98 26.09
C ASP A 574 -9.05 19.37 24.85
N ILE A 575 -8.09 18.46 25.04
CA ILE A 575 -7.31 17.86 23.95
C ILE A 575 -8.23 17.13 22.95
N LEU A 576 -9.21 16.37 23.43
CA LEU A 576 -10.05 15.59 22.53
C LEU A 576 -10.95 16.50 21.69
N GLU A 577 -11.55 17.52 22.30
CA GLU A 577 -12.41 18.45 21.56
C GLU A 577 -11.58 19.36 20.62
N SER A 578 -10.45 19.88 21.11
CA SER A 578 -9.56 20.76 20.32
C SER A 578 -8.96 20.05 19.10
N TYR A 579 -8.81 18.72 19.15
CA TYR A 579 -8.28 17.90 18.06
C TYR A 579 -9.33 17.01 17.42
N LYS A 580 -10.63 17.24 17.63
CA LYS A 580 -11.72 16.43 17.07
C LYS A 580 -11.67 16.31 15.54
N GLN A 581 -11.40 17.41 14.85
CA GLN A 581 -11.23 17.40 13.39
C GLN A 581 -9.99 16.60 12.95
N CYS A 582 -8.89 16.69 13.70
CA CYS A 582 -7.69 15.86 13.51
C CYS A 582 -8.01 14.38 13.66
N ILE A 583 -8.73 14.01 14.72
CA ILE A 583 -9.17 12.64 15.01
C ILE A 583 -10.02 12.11 13.86
N ASN A 584 -11.04 12.86 13.45
CA ASN A 584 -11.91 12.48 12.33
C ASN A 584 -11.12 12.30 11.03
N THR A 585 -10.31 13.28 10.66
CA THR A 585 -9.47 13.23 9.46
C THR A 585 -8.48 12.06 9.49
N TYR A 586 -7.88 11.79 10.66
CA TYR A 586 -6.97 10.67 10.83
C TYR A 586 -7.67 9.33 10.60
N LEU A 587 -8.85 9.16 11.21
CA LEU A 587 -9.65 7.96 11.07
C LEU A 587 -10.06 7.72 9.61
N LEU A 588 -10.55 8.76 8.91
CA LEU A 588 -10.95 8.67 7.50
C LEU A 588 -9.78 8.35 6.57
N LEU A 589 -8.63 9.02 6.74
CA LEU A 589 -7.51 8.93 5.80
C LEU A 589 -6.55 7.76 6.07
N LYS A 590 -6.35 7.38 7.33
CA LYS A 590 -5.39 6.32 7.70
C LYS A 590 -6.04 5.01 8.06
N LYS A 591 -7.30 5.03 8.48
CA LYS A 591 -8.05 3.85 8.93
C LYS A 591 -7.31 3.04 10.01
N LYS A 592 -6.46 3.72 10.77
CA LYS A 592 -5.78 3.20 11.97
C LYS A 592 -6.49 3.77 13.19
N GLN A 593 -6.73 2.91 14.17
CA GLN A 593 -7.57 3.24 15.33
C GLN A 593 -6.77 3.22 16.64
N GLU A 594 -5.67 2.49 16.68
CA GLU A 594 -4.79 2.36 17.84
C GLU A 594 -4.28 3.71 18.35
N PRO A 595 -3.85 4.66 17.49
CA PRO A 595 -3.41 5.97 17.96
C PRO A 595 -4.54 6.78 18.61
N ILE A 596 -5.78 6.59 18.17
CA ILE A 596 -6.94 7.26 18.78
C ILE A 596 -7.26 6.65 20.14
N ILE A 597 -7.21 5.32 20.25
CA ILE A 597 -7.36 4.62 21.52
C ILE A 597 -6.26 5.07 22.50
N GLU A 598 -5.01 5.18 22.04
CA GLU A 598 -3.91 5.69 22.86
C GLU A 598 -4.12 7.17 23.27
N LEU A 599 -4.73 7.97 22.39
CA LEU A 599 -5.10 9.34 22.73
C LEU A 599 -6.17 9.37 23.82
N PHE A 600 -7.17 8.50 23.77
CA PHE A 600 -8.17 8.37 24.84
C PHE A 600 -7.52 7.96 26.17
N LYS A 601 -6.54 7.06 26.14
CA LYS A 601 -5.80 6.63 27.35
C LYS A 601 -4.94 7.73 27.97
N THR A 602 -4.33 8.57 27.13
CA THR A 602 -3.39 9.61 27.56
C THR A 602 -4.06 10.95 27.87
N SER A 603 -5.24 11.21 27.30
CA SER A 603 -5.97 12.45 27.51
C SER A 603 -6.46 12.61 28.95
N LYS A 604 -6.57 13.87 29.39
CA LYS A 604 -7.20 14.27 30.65
C LYS A 604 -8.66 14.73 30.46
N SER A 605 -9.20 14.64 29.24
CA SER A 605 -10.60 14.98 28.96
C SER A 605 -11.54 14.12 29.80
N LYS A 606 -12.62 14.74 30.33
CA LYS A 606 -13.66 14.02 31.09
C LYS A 606 -14.81 13.56 30.20
N TYR A 607 -14.99 14.23 29.07
CA TYR A 607 -16.12 14.05 28.17
C TYR A 607 -15.64 14.11 26.73
N PHE A 608 -16.22 13.29 25.84
CA PHE A 608 -15.96 13.38 24.42
C PHE A 608 -17.15 12.88 23.59
N SER A 609 -17.59 13.69 22.64
CA SER A 609 -18.71 13.34 21.75
C SER A 609 -18.19 12.61 20.50
N LEU A 610 -18.65 11.38 20.29
CA LEU A 610 -18.35 10.55 19.13
C LEU A 610 -19.37 10.69 18.00
N LEU A 611 -20.33 11.62 18.10
CA LEU A 611 -21.37 11.85 17.08
C LEU A 611 -20.81 12.10 15.67
N PHE A 612 -19.60 12.64 15.56
CA PHE A 612 -18.93 12.85 14.27
C PHE A 612 -18.60 11.55 13.52
N LEU A 613 -18.68 10.38 14.18
CA LEU A 613 -18.46 9.06 13.59
C LEU A 613 -19.71 8.50 12.87
N ASP A 614 -20.87 9.15 12.98
CA ASP A 614 -22.13 8.68 12.38
C ASP A 614 -22.06 8.55 10.84
N GLY A 615 -21.17 9.29 10.18
CA GLY A 615 -21.01 9.24 8.71
C GLY A 615 -20.44 7.93 8.17
N HIS A 616 -19.59 7.22 8.94
CA HIS A 616 -18.88 6.02 8.48
C HIS A 616 -18.70 4.97 9.59
N PRO A 617 -19.76 4.55 10.28
CA PRO A 617 -19.65 3.87 11.57
C PRO A 617 -18.99 2.47 11.47
N ASN A 618 -19.06 1.84 10.29
CA ASN A 618 -18.44 0.53 10.00
C ASN A 618 -16.91 0.49 10.13
N GLU A 619 -16.25 1.64 10.17
CA GLU A 619 -14.80 1.70 10.14
C GLU A 619 -14.15 1.70 11.52
N TYR A 620 -14.93 1.69 12.61
CA TYR A 620 -14.46 1.97 13.98
C TYR A 620 -14.48 0.77 14.93
N GLN A 621 -14.34 -0.44 14.38
CA GLN A 621 -14.44 -1.69 15.15
C GLN A 621 -13.49 -1.80 16.35
N LYS A 622 -12.22 -1.36 16.25
CA LYS A 622 -11.27 -1.45 17.37
C LYS A 622 -11.59 -0.44 18.47
N ILE A 623 -12.06 0.75 18.11
CA ILE A 623 -12.53 1.77 19.05
C ILE A 623 -13.78 1.24 19.76
N ALA A 624 -14.76 0.74 19.02
CA ALA A 624 -15.97 0.15 19.57
C ALA A 624 -15.64 -0.99 20.57
N TYR A 625 -14.79 -1.92 20.15
CA TYR A 625 -14.37 -3.04 21.00
C TYR A 625 -13.62 -2.57 22.25
N TRP A 626 -12.71 -1.61 22.11
CA TRP A 626 -12.01 -1.04 23.26
C TRP A 626 -12.96 -0.32 24.22
N ILE A 627 -13.92 0.47 23.70
CA ILE A 627 -14.95 1.14 24.49
C ILE A 627 -15.73 0.12 25.32
N PHE A 628 -16.31 -0.91 24.69
CA PHE A 628 -17.13 -1.90 25.42
C PHE A 628 -16.34 -2.71 26.42
N ASN A 629 -15.10 -3.11 26.10
CA ASN A 629 -14.26 -3.86 27.03
C ASN A 629 -13.84 -3.05 28.26
N ASN A 630 -13.93 -1.73 28.22
CA ASN A 630 -13.56 -0.85 29.32
C ASN A 630 -14.75 -0.04 29.83
N CYS A 631 -15.97 -0.34 29.37
CA CYS A 631 -17.17 0.37 29.77
C CYS A 631 -17.64 -0.17 31.13
N SER A 632 -17.78 0.73 32.10
CA SER A 632 -18.31 0.37 33.43
C SER A 632 -19.82 0.59 33.52
N ASP A 633 -20.33 1.63 32.86
CA ASP A 633 -21.75 2.00 32.87
C ASP A 633 -22.23 2.49 31.51
N ILE A 634 -23.48 2.17 31.19
CA ILE A 634 -24.20 2.59 30.00
C ILE A 634 -25.46 3.35 30.43
N ASN A 635 -25.54 4.63 30.10
CA ASN A 635 -26.73 5.45 30.35
C ASN A 635 -27.45 5.74 29.02
N ILE A 636 -28.69 5.29 28.91
CA ILE A 636 -29.50 5.39 27.69
C ILE A 636 -30.46 6.57 27.82
N GLY A 637 -30.12 7.71 27.21
CA GLY A 637 -30.99 8.89 27.13
C GLY A 637 -31.96 8.84 25.94
N GLU A 638 -32.85 9.83 25.85
CA GLU A 638 -33.91 9.91 24.81
C GLU A 638 -33.36 10.06 23.38
N GLY A 639 -32.17 10.63 23.19
CA GLY A 639 -31.55 10.79 21.87
C GLY A 639 -30.09 10.30 21.77
N THR A 640 -29.37 10.28 22.90
CA THR A 640 -27.96 9.90 22.96
C THR A 640 -27.71 8.83 24.00
N ILE A 641 -26.66 8.06 23.81
CA ILE A 641 -26.17 7.07 24.77
C ILE A 641 -24.86 7.59 25.32
N GLU A 642 -24.73 7.57 26.64
CA GLU A 642 -23.51 7.93 27.34
C GLU A 642 -22.84 6.66 27.89
N LEU A 643 -21.55 6.50 27.60
CA LEU A 643 -20.74 5.38 28.06
C LEU A 643 -19.65 5.90 28.97
N ASN A 644 -19.61 5.45 30.22
CA ASN A 644 -18.47 5.69 31.10
C ASN A 644 -17.42 4.62 30.82
N VAL A 645 -16.26 5.02 30.29
CA VAL A 645 -15.20 4.12 29.86
C VAL A 645 -13.93 4.40 30.62
N ALA A 646 -13.40 3.37 31.30
CA ALA A 646 -12.13 3.44 31.99
C ALA A 646 -10.97 3.58 30.99
N THR A 647 -10.11 4.57 31.20
CA THR A 647 -8.92 4.80 30.35
C THR A 647 -7.64 4.20 30.95
N GLY A 648 -7.74 3.66 32.17
CA GLY A 648 -6.62 3.26 33.02
C GLY A 648 -6.18 4.39 33.96
N ARG A 649 -5.38 4.06 34.99
CA ARG A 649 -4.89 5.01 36.01
C ARG A 649 -6.01 5.76 36.76
N ASP A 650 -7.07 5.05 37.13
CA ASP A 650 -8.23 5.58 37.88
C ASP A 650 -8.95 6.76 37.20
N LYS A 651 -8.92 6.80 35.85
CA LYS A 651 -9.60 7.79 35.04
C LYS A 651 -10.67 7.15 34.16
N SER A 652 -11.73 7.91 33.93
CA SER A 652 -12.81 7.55 33.02
C SER A 652 -13.12 8.71 32.06
N ILE A 653 -13.46 8.38 30.83
CA ILE A 653 -14.04 9.32 29.87
C ILE A 653 -15.51 8.96 29.70
N ARG A 654 -16.38 9.97 29.74
CA ARG A 654 -17.76 9.84 29.33
C ARG A 654 -17.87 10.09 27.83
N PHE A 655 -18.13 9.02 27.06
CA PHE A 655 -18.37 9.12 25.62
C PHE A 655 -19.85 9.32 25.35
N GLN A 656 -20.19 10.31 24.52
CA GLN A 656 -21.55 10.49 24.00
C GLN A 656 -21.64 9.93 22.57
N LEU A 657 -22.63 9.09 22.31
CA LEU A 657 -22.91 8.47 21.02
C LEU A 657 -24.37 8.71 20.62
N SER A 658 -24.64 8.66 19.32
CA SER A 658 -26.01 8.52 18.83
C SER A 658 -26.47 7.08 19.09
N ARG A 659 -27.78 6.86 19.21
CA ARG A 659 -28.33 5.50 19.31
C ARG A 659 -27.91 4.63 18.12
N GLN A 660 -27.89 5.20 16.91
CA GLN A 660 -27.49 4.49 15.70
C GLN A 660 -26.02 4.05 15.76
N LEU A 661 -25.10 4.93 16.16
CA LEU A 661 -23.68 4.59 16.30
C LEU A 661 -23.46 3.49 17.33
N PHE A 662 -24.15 3.57 18.46
CA PHE A 662 -24.07 2.57 19.53
C PHE A 662 -24.47 1.18 19.03
N LEU A 663 -25.59 1.07 18.32
CA LEU A 663 -26.05 -0.20 17.73
C LEU A 663 -25.07 -0.72 16.67
N VAL A 664 -24.48 0.15 15.85
CA VAL A 664 -23.42 -0.24 14.93
C VAL A 664 -22.18 -0.74 15.68
N PHE A 665 -21.80 -0.08 16.78
CA PHE A 665 -20.68 -0.51 17.61
C PHE A 665 -20.91 -1.89 18.20
N LEU A 666 -22.10 -2.17 18.76
CA LEU A 666 -22.48 -3.49 19.24
C LEU A 666 -22.35 -4.54 18.13
N ARG A 667 -22.88 -4.23 16.93
CA ARG A 667 -22.78 -5.11 15.77
C ARG A 667 -21.33 -5.40 15.37
N LEU A 668 -20.48 -4.37 15.33
CA LEU A 668 -19.06 -4.50 14.99
C LEU A 668 -18.29 -5.35 16.00
N CYS A 669 -18.76 -5.43 17.24
CA CYS A 669 -18.16 -6.22 18.30
C CYS A 669 -18.78 -7.62 18.43
N GLY A 670 -19.80 -7.95 17.64
CA GLY A 670 -20.49 -9.25 17.73
C GLY A 670 -21.42 -9.36 18.95
N LEU A 671 -21.74 -8.25 19.61
CA LEU A 671 -22.61 -8.18 20.78
C LEU A 671 -24.08 -8.14 20.34
N TYR A 672 -24.49 -9.15 19.56
CA TYR A 672 -25.80 -9.18 18.90
C TYR A 672 -26.96 -9.35 19.89
N ASP A 673 -26.77 -10.10 20.96
CA ASP A 673 -27.77 -10.27 22.03
C ASP A 673 -28.12 -8.92 22.69
N GLN A 674 -27.13 -8.04 22.88
CA GLN A 674 -27.34 -6.71 23.46
C GLN A 674 -28.15 -5.80 22.53
N ILE A 675 -28.04 -5.97 21.21
CA ILE A 675 -28.84 -5.21 20.25
C ILE A 675 -30.33 -5.50 20.48
N PHE A 676 -30.71 -6.77 20.60
CA PHE A 676 -32.11 -7.19 20.74
C PHE A 676 -32.69 -6.97 22.15
N LYS A 677 -31.85 -6.75 23.17
CA LYS A 677 -32.28 -6.34 24.52
C LYS A 677 -32.75 -4.88 24.61
N LEU A 678 -32.43 -4.05 23.62
CA LEU A 678 -32.84 -2.64 23.58
C LEU A 678 -34.28 -2.51 23.08
N GLU A 679 -35.26 -2.87 23.92
CA GLU A 679 -36.69 -2.92 23.54
C GLU A 679 -37.19 -1.63 22.83
N HIS A 680 -38.10 -1.80 21.85
CA HIS A 680 -38.85 -0.75 21.13
C HIS A 680 -38.24 -0.08 19.87
N GLN A 681 -37.28 -0.68 19.15
CA GLN A 681 -36.63 0.00 18.00
C GLN A 681 -36.52 -0.85 16.72
N TYR A 682 -37.61 -1.46 16.29
CA TYR A 682 -37.62 -2.35 15.14
C TYR A 682 -37.19 -1.69 13.80
N ASP A 683 -37.54 -0.42 13.57
CA ASP A 683 -37.12 0.33 12.36
C ASP A 683 -35.60 0.59 12.32
N ILE A 684 -34.99 0.72 13.50
CA ILE A 684 -33.54 0.96 13.62
C ILE A 684 -32.79 -0.37 13.45
N TYR A 685 -33.32 -1.47 14.00
CA TYR A 685 -32.81 -2.82 13.71
C TYR A 685 -32.82 -3.08 12.20
N TYR A 686 -33.92 -2.78 11.52
CA TYR A 686 -34.02 -2.95 10.08
C TYR A 686 -32.87 -2.28 9.32
N ASN A 687 -32.66 -0.98 9.56
CA ASN A 687 -31.61 -0.20 8.90
C ASN A 687 -30.19 -0.71 9.21
N ILE A 688 -29.97 -1.32 10.37
CA ILE A 688 -28.67 -1.84 10.81
C ILE A 688 -28.45 -3.28 10.35
N LEU A 689 -29.49 -4.09 10.22
CA LEU A 689 -29.39 -5.50 9.83
C LEU A 689 -29.25 -5.69 8.31
N ILE A 690 -29.84 -4.79 7.50
CA ILE A 690 -30.13 -5.06 6.09
C ILE A 690 -29.25 -4.29 5.12
N LYS A 691 -28.87 -3.05 5.46
CA LYS A 691 -27.99 -2.24 4.60
C LYS A 691 -26.52 -2.63 4.66
N THR A 692 -26.16 -3.73 5.30
CA THR A 692 -24.77 -4.15 5.36
C THR A 692 -24.48 -5.28 4.40
N GLU A 693 -23.57 -4.99 3.46
CA GLU A 693 -22.88 -5.97 2.62
C GLU A 693 -22.48 -7.22 3.43
N ASN A 694 -22.09 -7.06 4.70
CA ASN A 694 -21.64 -8.17 5.57
C ASN A 694 -22.67 -8.60 6.61
N CYS A 695 -23.75 -9.28 6.23
CA CYS A 695 -24.62 -9.92 7.23
C CYS A 695 -23.88 -11.09 7.93
N ASN A 696 -23.85 -11.06 9.27
CA ASN A 696 -23.22 -12.08 10.11
C ASN A 696 -24.27 -13.11 10.55
N LEU A 697 -23.99 -14.41 10.41
CA LEU A 697 -24.90 -15.48 10.88
C LEU A 697 -25.34 -15.32 12.33
N GLY A 698 -24.45 -14.89 13.23
CA GLY A 698 -24.78 -14.71 14.64
C GLY A 698 -25.88 -13.68 14.88
N ILE A 699 -26.01 -12.68 13.99
CA ILE A 699 -27.09 -11.69 14.10
C ILE A 699 -28.45 -12.28 13.70
N ILE A 700 -28.45 -13.21 12.75
CA ILE A 700 -29.65 -13.93 12.30
C ILE A 700 -30.06 -14.95 13.33
N GLU A 701 -29.10 -15.66 13.92
CA GLU A 701 -29.34 -16.57 15.03
C GLU A 701 -30.02 -15.86 16.20
N GLU A 702 -29.49 -14.70 16.63
CA GLU A 702 -30.13 -13.92 17.70
C GLU A 702 -31.46 -13.30 17.26
N LEU A 703 -31.60 -12.85 16.01
CA LEU A 703 -32.88 -12.40 15.46
C LEU A 703 -33.95 -13.49 15.55
N LEU A 704 -33.66 -14.69 15.05
CA LEU A 704 -34.58 -15.82 15.09
C LEU A 704 -34.86 -16.26 16.53
N LYS A 705 -33.86 -16.26 17.41
CA LYS A 705 -34.04 -16.61 18.81
C LYS A 705 -34.96 -15.64 19.55
N HIS A 706 -34.78 -14.34 19.36
CA HIS A 706 -35.59 -13.32 20.02
C HIS A 706 -36.98 -13.13 19.39
N HIS A 707 -37.15 -13.47 18.11
CA HIS A 707 -38.41 -13.24 17.39
C HIS A 707 -39.17 -14.50 16.98
N SER A 708 -38.63 -15.71 17.11
CA SER A 708 -39.33 -16.96 16.76
C SER A 708 -40.70 -17.06 17.44
N ASP A 709 -40.79 -16.72 18.72
CA ASP A 709 -42.06 -16.72 19.47
C ASP A 709 -42.95 -15.51 19.14
N LYS A 710 -42.33 -14.34 18.90
CA LYS A 710 -43.04 -13.09 18.60
C LYS A 710 -43.52 -13.01 17.15
N LEU A 711 -42.97 -13.77 16.21
CA LEU A 711 -43.37 -13.79 14.79
C LEU A 711 -44.85 -14.11 14.59
N ARG A 712 -45.46 -14.81 15.55
CA ARG A 712 -46.88 -15.13 15.56
C ARG A 712 -47.76 -14.01 16.14
N SER A 713 -47.17 -13.03 16.83
CA SER A 713 -47.86 -11.98 17.57
C SER A 713 -47.36 -10.57 17.23
N ILE A 714 -46.64 -10.38 16.12
CA ILE A 714 -46.20 -9.05 15.68
C ILE A 714 -47.46 -8.24 15.33
N PRO A 715 -47.64 -7.02 15.89
CA PRO A 715 -48.76 -6.15 15.53
C PRO A 715 -48.83 -5.96 14.00
N PRO A 716 -50.03 -5.95 13.38
CA PRO A 716 -50.19 -5.82 11.93
C PRO A 716 -49.48 -4.61 11.31
N GLU A 717 -49.25 -3.59 12.12
CA GLU A 717 -48.57 -2.34 11.77
C GLU A 717 -47.07 -2.53 11.48
N PHE A 718 -46.46 -3.60 12.00
CA PHE A 718 -45.06 -3.91 11.77
C PHE A 718 -44.92 -5.04 10.75
N ASN A 719 -44.69 -4.67 9.48
CA ASN A 719 -44.58 -5.62 8.37
C ASN A 719 -43.22 -6.35 8.37
N PHE A 720 -42.98 -7.16 9.39
CA PHE A 720 -41.77 -7.98 9.52
C PHE A 720 -41.54 -8.82 8.25
N ASN A 721 -42.60 -9.33 7.62
CA ASN A 721 -42.47 -10.09 6.38
C ASN A 721 -41.89 -9.27 5.24
N TYR A 722 -42.35 -8.03 5.04
CA TYR A 722 -41.78 -7.11 4.06
C TYR A 722 -40.29 -6.87 4.33
N TYR A 723 -39.97 -6.64 5.59
CA TYR A 723 -38.63 -6.36 6.04
C TYR A 723 -37.69 -7.58 5.92
N PHE A 724 -38.08 -8.74 6.41
CA PHE A 724 -37.33 -9.98 6.28
C PHE A 724 -37.18 -10.41 4.82
N THR A 725 -38.19 -10.17 3.98
CA THR A 725 -38.08 -10.40 2.53
C THR A 725 -37.06 -9.46 1.90
N GLY A 726 -37.05 -8.17 2.29
CA GLY A 726 -36.02 -7.22 1.88
C GLY A 726 -34.62 -7.68 2.29
N PHE A 727 -34.46 -8.12 3.55
CA PHE A 727 -33.23 -8.72 4.05
C PHE A 727 -32.75 -9.91 3.22
N LEU A 728 -33.63 -10.85 2.89
CA LEU A 728 -33.27 -12.01 2.08
C LEU A 728 -32.89 -11.61 0.66
N LYS A 729 -33.60 -10.65 0.06
CA LYS A 729 -33.22 -10.10 -1.27
C LYS A 729 -31.84 -9.49 -1.23
N ASP A 730 -31.51 -8.73 -0.19
CA ASP A 730 -30.19 -8.13 -0.02
C ASP A 730 -29.12 -9.20 0.23
N CYS A 731 -29.39 -10.19 1.08
CA CYS A 731 -28.49 -11.33 1.27
C CYS A 731 -28.23 -12.07 -0.04
N ALA A 732 -29.24 -12.25 -0.90
CA ALA A 732 -29.09 -12.84 -2.22
C ALA A 732 -28.25 -11.93 -3.14
N ALA A 733 -28.56 -10.64 -3.17
CA ALA A 733 -27.83 -9.65 -3.98
C ALA A 733 -26.34 -9.55 -3.59
N PHE A 734 -26.03 -9.68 -2.30
CA PHE A 734 -24.67 -9.69 -1.77
C PHE A 734 -24.02 -11.08 -1.73
N GLY A 735 -24.70 -12.12 -2.24
CA GLY A 735 -24.18 -13.49 -2.32
C GLY A 735 -23.88 -14.14 -0.96
N ASN A 736 -24.64 -13.79 0.07
CA ASN A 736 -24.45 -14.30 1.43
C ASN A 736 -25.04 -15.72 1.58
N LEU A 737 -24.46 -16.68 0.86
CA LEU A 737 -24.89 -18.08 0.82
C LEU A 737 -24.96 -18.72 2.21
N SER A 738 -24.11 -18.26 3.13
CA SER A 738 -24.10 -18.77 4.51
C SER A 738 -25.44 -18.60 5.20
N VAL A 739 -26.11 -17.47 4.97
CA VAL A 739 -27.45 -17.16 5.51
C VAL A 739 -28.49 -18.12 4.97
N PHE A 740 -28.52 -18.34 3.67
CA PHE A 740 -29.48 -19.26 3.05
C PHE A 740 -29.26 -20.70 3.49
N ASN A 741 -28.00 -21.14 3.60
CA ASN A 741 -27.69 -22.47 4.13
C ASN A 741 -28.15 -22.61 5.58
N PHE A 742 -27.93 -21.60 6.40
CA PHE A 742 -28.38 -21.60 7.79
C PHE A 742 -29.91 -21.65 7.89
N LEU A 743 -30.61 -20.82 7.11
CA LEU A 743 -32.07 -20.80 7.06
C LEU A 743 -32.67 -22.08 6.49
N ALA A 744 -32.02 -22.73 5.52
CA ALA A 744 -32.49 -24.00 4.95
C ALA A 744 -32.33 -25.19 5.94
N LEU A 745 -31.44 -25.08 6.91
CA LEU A 745 -31.22 -26.08 7.96
C LEU A 745 -32.13 -25.90 9.18
N LYS A 746 -32.81 -24.75 9.29
CA LYS A 746 -33.72 -24.39 10.38
C LYS A 746 -35.16 -24.51 9.91
#